data_AF-A0A831TP76-F1
#
_entry.id   AF-A0A831TP76-F1
#
_cell.length_a   1.000
_cell.length_b   1.000
_cell.length_c   1.000
_cell.angle_alpha   90.00
_cell.angle_beta   90.00
_cell.angle_gamma   90.00
#
_symmetry.space_group_name_H-M   'P 1'
#
loop_
_entity.id
_entity.type
_entity.pdbx_description
1 polymer ?
#
loop_
_entity_poly.entity_id
_entity_poly.type
_entity_poly.pdbx_seq_one_letter_code
_entity_poly.pdbx_strand_id
1 'polypeptide(L)'
;MDRRSLSIVCLWLVAATAIARAADREPGIGPAALAEYARLPELRTYRVVSFSSYDRTGGNGDTGQYLSGRAGPGENLLMDAMGPGCVFRIWFTGHDPEGTFRAYFDGETYPRLSLRMRDLFSGEQWPFLAPFVANNERSSGGFVCYLPLPFRERLRITTTGRGHYYNLACALYPAGAPIESFTRASPPDAGRLLLANEGGNPLPVVGRFQIERGVSLAPGERRTLFALDRGGTITGLHLRAPAIPLVASTPPITDDGRAHRGASEFRVAIDPEAEQVLLVRRLDYGIGNQKARVRVDGEVAGEWFDAGSDAADKWRDSTFALPPALTRGKRSILVRIEFVSSDFDWNEFRYWVRCRRGDQERETDVVDVGQPASEQAHAYRIERASWEGRRDYHYPQPEPTDRADLRHLWIRIFWDGESQPSIEAPLDHFFLSGSGAAPLKSLVAAILAPQFSCYLPMPFFRSARIEVENRGPVAVDDLEFLVSVADPPAKGARVGYLKTQYRAGATTPGRDWIFLAATGQGHLVAVCQNFGPVGGTLEGDERIYVDDSRSPAIYGTGTEDFYNGGWYFDRGRFTLATHGHPVRGRRSSAYRVLFPDVIPFTRSIRAGIEHGPVNDVASHYSTLAFYYHRPEVASEVSDILEVGDAASEQAHDYRATDSENVALTARYEGDDDDVDVHDTGRRTTGAIEFTLRLPPRNAGAVLRRRLDFAIPNQQARVFVDGRPVGTWYTAGSNPHQRWREAEFLLPASVTRGRSRLRLRLEPVDGAVWTDFTYWLLALKEPA
;
A
#
# COMPACT_ATOMS: atom_id res chain seq x y z
N MET A 1 -16.06 -37.17 50.39
CA MET A 1 -15.41 -36.80 49.11
C MET A 1 -16.43 -36.05 48.28
N ASP A 2 -16.27 -34.72 48.19
CA ASP A 2 -17.32 -33.79 47.78
C ASP A 2 -17.29 -33.49 46.28
N ARG A 3 -18.45 -33.60 45.61
CA ARG A 3 -18.65 -33.41 44.15
C ARG A 3 -18.23 -32.03 43.65
N ARG A 4 -18.13 -31.02 44.54
CA ARG A 4 -17.69 -29.66 44.19
C ARG A 4 -16.18 -29.54 43.90
N SER A 5 -15.37 -30.46 44.42
CA SER A 5 -13.91 -30.43 44.18
C SER A 5 -13.51 -31.01 42.81
N LEU A 6 -14.32 -31.93 42.24
CA LEU A 6 -14.06 -32.49 40.91
C LEU A 6 -14.38 -31.50 39.76
N SER A 7 -15.39 -30.63 39.92
CA SER A 7 -15.78 -29.67 38.87
C SER A 7 -14.78 -28.53 38.68
N ILE A 8 -14.11 -28.09 39.76
CA ILE A 8 -13.09 -27.04 39.69
C ILE A 8 -11.79 -27.59 39.08
N VAL A 9 -11.38 -28.81 39.44
CA VAL A 9 -10.21 -29.47 38.86
C VAL A 9 -10.40 -29.77 37.36
N CYS A 10 -11.60 -30.17 36.92
CA CYS A 10 -11.91 -30.33 35.50
C CYS A 10 -11.90 -29.01 34.72
N LEU A 11 -12.36 -27.89 35.30
CA LEU A 11 -12.31 -26.57 34.63
C LEU A 11 -10.88 -26.06 34.47
N TRP A 12 -10.00 -26.29 35.45
CA TRP A 12 -8.58 -25.95 35.33
C TRP A 12 -7.83 -26.86 34.35
N LEU A 13 -8.15 -28.16 34.28
CA LEU A 13 -7.57 -29.08 33.28
C LEU A 13 -8.05 -28.78 31.85
N VAL A 14 -9.31 -28.39 31.66
CA VAL A 14 -9.85 -27.99 30.34
C VAL A 14 -9.28 -26.63 29.90
N ALA A 15 -9.15 -25.66 30.81
CA ALA A 15 -8.50 -24.39 30.50
C ALA A 15 -7.00 -24.55 30.22
N ALA A 16 -6.27 -25.37 31.00
CA ALA A 16 -4.86 -25.65 30.78
C ALA A 16 -4.61 -26.45 29.49
N THR A 17 -5.49 -27.39 29.12
CA THR A 17 -5.39 -28.11 27.83
C THR A 17 -5.80 -27.25 26.62
N ALA A 18 -6.72 -26.29 26.78
CA ALA A 18 -7.05 -25.31 25.74
C ALA A 18 -5.92 -24.29 25.52
N ILE A 19 -5.28 -23.83 26.60
CA ILE A 19 -4.10 -22.93 26.55
C ILE A 19 -2.88 -23.66 25.99
N ALA A 20 -2.65 -24.93 26.37
CA ALA A 20 -1.58 -25.75 25.79
C ALA A 20 -1.82 -26.05 24.30
N ARG A 21 -3.07 -26.31 23.87
CA ARG A 21 -3.40 -26.49 22.44
C ARG A 21 -3.26 -25.21 21.61
N ALA A 22 -3.46 -24.04 22.21
CA ALA A 22 -3.26 -22.76 21.52
C ALA A 22 -1.78 -22.44 21.26
N ALA A 23 -0.87 -22.91 22.13
CA ALA A 23 0.57 -22.72 22.00
C ALA A 23 1.23 -23.54 20.87
N ASP A 24 0.62 -24.67 20.48
CA ASP A 24 1.15 -25.56 19.42
C ASP A 24 0.66 -25.21 18.00
N ARG A 25 -0.26 -24.24 17.85
CA ARG A 25 -0.82 -23.83 16.55
C ARG A 25 -0.10 -22.60 16.01
N GLU A 26 0.27 -22.67 14.73
CA GLU A 26 0.79 -21.52 13.98
C GLU A 26 -0.21 -20.33 14.02
N PRO A 27 0.25 -19.09 14.32
CA PRO A 27 -0.61 -17.91 14.40
C PRO A 27 -1.20 -17.54 13.03
N GLY A 28 -2.27 -16.74 13.03
CA GLY A 28 -2.79 -16.14 11.79
C GLY A 28 -3.64 -17.08 10.93
N ILE A 29 -4.05 -18.24 11.47
CA ILE A 29 -4.93 -19.16 10.75
C ILE A 29 -6.40 -18.79 10.99
N GLY A 30 -7.11 -18.45 9.90
CA GLY A 30 -8.56 -18.22 9.90
C GLY A 30 -9.03 -17.06 10.80
N PRO A 31 -10.31 -17.04 11.20
CA PRO A 31 -10.89 -15.94 11.98
C PRO A 31 -10.22 -15.70 13.34
N ALA A 32 -9.59 -16.73 13.92
CA ALA A 32 -8.86 -16.61 15.18
C ALA A 32 -7.70 -15.59 15.10
N ALA A 33 -7.12 -15.38 13.91
CA ALA A 33 -6.06 -14.41 13.66
C ALA A 33 -6.40 -13.00 14.16
N LEU A 34 -7.69 -12.61 14.10
CA LEU A 34 -8.14 -11.30 14.54
C LEU A 34 -8.08 -11.10 16.06
N ALA A 35 -8.02 -12.17 16.85
CA ALA A 35 -7.85 -12.11 18.30
C ALA A 35 -6.38 -12.25 18.73
N GLU A 36 -5.46 -12.45 17.78
CA GLU A 36 -4.05 -12.80 18.03
C GLU A 36 -3.10 -11.62 17.85
N TYR A 37 -3.56 -10.38 18.06
CA TYR A 37 -2.73 -9.19 17.84
C TYR A 37 -1.39 -9.22 18.63
N ALA A 38 -1.40 -9.74 19.86
CA ALA A 38 -0.17 -9.92 20.66
C ALA A 38 0.83 -10.93 20.06
N ARG A 39 0.35 -11.86 19.20
CA ARG A 39 1.16 -12.84 18.46
C ARG A 39 1.61 -12.31 17.10
N LEU A 40 1.36 -11.04 16.77
CA LEU A 40 1.84 -10.43 15.53
C LEU A 40 3.35 -10.65 15.27
N PRO A 41 4.24 -10.66 16.28
CA PRO A 41 5.66 -10.96 16.08
C PRO A 41 5.98 -12.41 15.71
N GLU A 42 5.06 -13.34 15.93
CA GLU A 42 5.28 -14.75 15.59
C GLU A 42 5.25 -14.96 14.08
N LEU A 43 6.27 -15.66 13.58
CA LEU A 43 6.56 -15.88 12.17
C LEU A 43 5.67 -16.95 11.57
N ARG A 44 5.31 -16.74 10.31
CA ARG A 44 4.35 -17.56 9.55
C ARG A 44 5.04 -18.23 8.36
N THR A 45 4.51 -19.38 7.99
CA THR A 45 4.98 -20.25 6.92
C THR A 45 3.91 -20.52 5.86
N TYR A 46 2.66 -20.12 6.14
CA TYR A 46 1.61 -20.08 5.11
C TYR A 46 1.90 -19.05 4.02
N ARG A 47 1.16 -19.11 2.93
CA ARG A 47 1.31 -18.21 1.77
C ARG A 47 0.18 -17.21 1.70
N VAL A 48 0.45 -16.03 1.14
CA VAL A 48 -0.59 -15.09 0.75
C VAL A 48 -0.50 -14.88 -0.75
N VAL A 49 -1.66 -14.91 -1.41
CA VAL A 49 -1.83 -14.61 -2.83
C VAL A 49 -2.91 -13.56 -2.98
N SER A 50 -2.79 -12.70 -3.99
CA SER A 50 -3.86 -11.77 -4.38
C SER A 50 -4.58 -12.19 -5.66
N PHE A 51 -5.82 -11.72 -5.78
CA PHE A 51 -6.59 -11.68 -7.01
C PHE A 51 -7.06 -10.26 -7.20
N SER A 52 -6.74 -9.65 -8.33
CA SER A 52 -7.07 -8.26 -8.61
C SER A 52 -7.46 -8.07 -10.06
N SER A 53 -7.92 -6.87 -10.38
CA SER A 53 -8.29 -6.46 -11.73
C SER A 53 -7.14 -5.84 -12.53
N TYR A 54 -5.88 -6.02 -12.11
CA TYR A 54 -4.70 -5.48 -12.80
C TYR A 54 -4.68 -5.81 -14.30
N ASP A 55 -4.11 -4.90 -15.08
CA ASP A 55 -3.94 -5.03 -16.51
C ASP A 55 -2.94 -6.14 -16.83
N ARG A 56 -3.46 -7.21 -17.46
CA ARG A 56 -2.66 -8.36 -17.87
C ARG A 56 -1.60 -8.05 -18.92
N THR A 57 -1.66 -6.88 -19.55
CA THR A 57 -0.62 -6.43 -20.48
C THR A 57 0.58 -5.77 -19.79
N GLY A 58 0.47 -5.42 -18.50
CA GLY A 58 1.41 -4.57 -17.78
C GLY A 58 1.14 -3.06 -17.95
N GLY A 59 0.01 -2.70 -18.57
CA GLY A 59 -0.45 -1.32 -18.69
C GLY A 59 -1.28 -0.86 -17.49
N ASN A 60 -2.19 0.09 -17.72
CA ASN A 60 -3.03 0.74 -16.69
C ASN A 60 -4.54 0.49 -16.89
N GLY A 61 -4.87 -0.58 -17.60
CA GLY A 61 -6.24 -1.03 -17.84
C GLY A 61 -6.83 -1.85 -16.69
N ASP A 62 -6.66 -1.40 -15.44
CA ASP A 62 -6.84 -2.18 -14.19
C ASP A 62 -8.30 -2.38 -13.75
N THR A 63 -9.23 -2.28 -14.70
CA THR A 63 -10.67 -2.41 -14.44
C THR A 63 -11.31 -3.50 -15.28
N GLY A 64 -12.20 -4.27 -14.66
CA GLY A 64 -12.98 -5.28 -15.35
C GLY A 64 -12.17 -6.48 -15.84
N GLN A 65 -10.91 -6.63 -15.41
CA GLN A 65 -10.12 -7.83 -15.63
C GLN A 65 -10.57 -8.91 -14.64
N TYR A 66 -11.15 -9.98 -15.16
CA TYR A 66 -11.62 -11.12 -14.36
C TYR A 66 -10.75 -12.34 -14.61
N LEU A 67 -10.74 -13.32 -13.71
CA LEU A 67 -10.13 -14.62 -13.99
C LEU A 67 -10.82 -15.23 -15.22
N SER A 68 -10.02 -15.77 -16.14
CA SER A 68 -10.44 -16.21 -17.48
C SER A 68 -11.81 -16.91 -17.52
N GLY A 69 -12.79 -16.28 -18.18
CA GLY A 69 -14.10 -16.87 -18.49
C GLY A 69 -15.22 -16.56 -17.48
N ARG A 70 -16.47 -16.56 -17.96
CA ARG A 70 -17.65 -16.39 -17.10
C ARG A 70 -17.78 -17.57 -16.15
N ALA A 71 -18.06 -17.34 -14.87
CA ALA A 71 -18.34 -18.40 -13.89
C ALA A 71 -19.70 -19.10 -14.13
N GLY A 72 -20.53 -18.52 -15.00
CA GLY A 72 -21.86 -18.96 -15.42
C GLY A 72 -22.54 -17.88 -16.27
N PRO A 73 -23.79 -18.07 -16.76
CA PRO A 73 -24.50 -17.04 -17.52
C PRO A 73 -24.66 -15.74 -16.71
N GLY A 74 -23.89 -14.70 -17.06
CA GLY A 74 -23.98 -13.38 -16.44
C GLY A 74 -23.12 -13.17 -15.19
N GLU A 75 -22.22 -14.09 -14.84
CA GLU A 75 -21.28 -13.94 -13.71
C GLU A 75 -19.83 -13.84 -14.15
N ASN A 76 -19.09 -12.93 -13.54
CA ASN A 76 -17.65 -12.72 -13.70
C ASN A 76 -16.91 -13.31 -12.49
N LEU A 77 -15.84 -14.07 -12.74
CA LEU A 77 -15.04 -14.73 -11.70
C LEU A 77 -13.97 -13.79 -11.15
N LEU A 78 -14.08 -13.43 -9.87
CA LEU A 78 -13.13 -12.53 -9.20
C LEU A 78 -11.95 -13.30 -8.60
N MET A 79 -12.26 -14.42 -7.95
CA MET A 79 -11.30 -15.26 -7.24
C MET A 79 -11.72 -16.73 -7.30
N ASP A 80 -10.75 -17.61 -7.44
CA ASP A 80 -10.92 -19.07 -7.32
C ASP A 80 -9.67 -19.68 -6.68
N ALA A 81 -9.79 -20.08 -5.42
CA ALA A 81 -8.67 -20.65 -4.66
C ALA A 81 -9.05 -22.03 -4.14
N MET A 82 -8.13 -23.00 -4.29
CA MET A 82 -8.26 -24.37 -3.78
C MET A 82 -7.31 -24.61 -2.60
N GLY A 83 -7.71 -25.54 -1.74
CA GLY A 83 -7.04 -25.86 -0.48
C GLY A 83 -7.64 -25.13 0.72
N PRO A 84 -7.15 -25.41 1.93
CA PRO A 84 -7.56 -24.68 3.12
C PRO A 84 -7.01 -23.25 3.08
N GLY A 85 -7.86 -22.26 3.35
CA GLY A 85 -7.45 -20.86 3.26
C GLY A 85 -8.42 -19.90 3.93
N CYS A 86 -8.07 -18.61 3.91
CA CYS A 86 -8.92 -17.53 4.41
C CYS A 86 -8.71 -16.26 3.60
N VAL A 87 -9.80 -15.68 3.09
CA VAL A 87 -9.76 -14.30 2.57
C VAL A 87 -9.85 -13.35 3.74
N PHE A 88 -8.89 -12.42 3.84
CA PHE A 88 -8.83 -11.44 4.93
C PHE A 88 -9.10 -10.01 4.48
N ARG A 89 -8.88 -9.70 3.19
CA ARG A 89 -9.19 -8.38 2.62
C ARG A 89 -9.96 -8.55 1.33
N ILE A 90 -11.07 -7.84 1.22
CA ILE A 90 -11.81 -7.61 -0.02
C ILE A 90 -11.87 -6.09 -0.20
N TRP A 91 -11.37 -5.59 -1.32
CA TRP A 91 -11.43 -4.19 -1.68
C TRP A 91 -12.03 -4.00 -3.07
N PHE A 92 -12.82 -2.92 -3.25
CA PHE A 92 -13.43 -2.53 -4.51
C PHE A 92 -13.46 -1.00 -4.68
N THR A 93 -13.45 -0.54 -5.93
CA THR A 93 -14.03 0.76 -6.32
C THR A 93 -14.63 0.72 -7.73
N GLY A 94 -15.33 1.80 -8.11
CA GLY A 94 -15.96 1.93 -9.44
C GLY A 94 -17.02 0.88 -9.78
N HIS A 95 -17.56 0.19 -8.77
CA HIS A 95 -18.42 -0.97 -8.97
C HIS A 95 -19.90 -0.61 -9.19
N ASP A 96 -20.62 -1.47 -9.91
CA ASP A 96 -22.09 -1.43 -9.97
C ASP A 96 -22.70 -1.78 -8.60
N PRO A 97 -23.37 -0.84 -7.90
CA PRO A 97 -23.97 -1.09 -6.58
C PRO A 97 -25.12 -2.11 -6.63
N GLU A 98 -25.75 -2.32 -7.79
CA GLU A 98 -26.78 -3.34 -8.02
C GLU A 98 -26.19 -4.70 -8.41
N GLY A 99 -24.90 -4.75 -8.74
CA GLY A 99 -24.16 -5.98 -8.91
C GLY A 99 -24.24 -6.85 -7.64
N THR A 100 -24.27 -8.17 -7.82
CA THR A 100 -24.34 -9.12 -6.70
C THR A 100 -22.99 -9.77 -6.47
N PHE A 101 -22.41 -9.60 -5.29
CA PHE A 101 -21.29 -10.39 -4.79
C PHE A 101 -21.78 -11.78 -4.38
N ARG A 102 -21.11 -12.83 -4.88
CA ARG A 102 -21.42 -14.21 -4.56
C ARG A 102 -20.18 -14.97 -4.10
N ALA A 103 -20.31 -15.77 -3.05
CA ALA A 103 -19.25 -16.66 -2.59
C ALA A 103 -19.76 -18.10 -2.40
N TYR A 104 -19.00 -19.04 -2.95
CA TYR A 104 -19.27 -20.49 -2.96
C TYR A 104 -18.12 -21.20 -2.24
N PHE A 105 -18.45 -21.95 -1.19
CA PHE A 105 -17.47 -22.62 -0.34
C PHE A 105 -17.46 -24.12 -0.64
N ASP A 106 -16.29 -24.74 -0.60
CA ASP A 106 -16.09 -26.20 -0.65
C ASP A 106 -16.86 -26.92 -1.77
N GLY A 107 -16.86 -26.33 -2.97
CA GLY A 107 -17.50 -26.93 -4.15
C GLY A 107 -19.02 -26.77 -4.19
N GLU A 108 -19.63 -25.93 -3.34
CA GLU A 108 -21.05 -25.61 -3.39
C GLU A 108 -21.52 -25.15 -4.79
N THR A 109 -22.67 -25.67 -5.19
CA THR A 109 -23.35 -25.27 -6.44
C THR A 109 -24.12 -23.96 -6.28
N TYR A 110 -24.62 -23.66 -5.07
CA TYR A 110 -25.35 -22.43 -4.76
C TYR A 110 -24.51 -21.54 -3.85
N PRO A 111 -24.53 -20.22 -4.06
CA PRO A 111 -23.70 -19.32 -3.27
C PRO A 111 -24.19 -19.26 -1.82
N ARG A 112 -23.33 -19.62 -0.86
CA ARG A 112 -23.60 -19.46 0.57
C ARG A 112 -23.74 -17.98 0.94
N LEU A 113 -22.99 -17.11 0.26
CA LEU A 113 -23.13 -15.65 0.34
C LEU A 113 -23.61 -15.10 -0.99
N SER A 114 -24.70 -14.33 -1.00
CA SER A 114 -25.20 -13.61 -2.18
C SER A 114 -25.81 -12.30 -1.71
N LEU A 115 -25.14 -11.18 -1.97
CA LEU A 115 -25.52 -9.84 -1.49
C LEU A 115 -25.30 -8.83 -2.60
N ARG A 116 -26.11 -7.77 -2.65
CA ARG A 116 -25.79 -6.64 -3.53
C ARG A 116 -24.52 -5.97 -3.02
N MET A 117 -23.72 -5.40 -3.91
CA MET A 117 -22.48 -4.70 -3.54
C MET A 117 -22.77 -3.57 -2.53
N ARG A 118 -23.86 -2.82 -2.73
CA ARG A 118 -24.29 -1.78 -1.76
C ARG A 118 -24.55 -2.32 -0.35
N ASP A 119 -25.08 -3.53 -0.24
CA ASP A 119 -25.44 -4.13 1.06
C ASP A 119 -24.19 -4.71 1.72
N LEU A 120 -23.32 -5.35 0.92
CA LEU A 120 -22.04 -5.89 1.35
C LEU A 120 -21.17 -4.81 2.01
N PHE A 121 -21.13 -3.61 1.43
CA PHE A 121 -20.31 -2.51 1.91
C PHE A 121 -21.05 -1.47 2.77
N SER A 122 -22.31 -1.73 3.14
CA SER A 122 -23.07 -0.81 3.99
C SER A 122 -22.48 -0.65 5.39
N GLY A 123 -21.86 -1.72 5.92
CA GLY A 123 -21.46 -1.80 7.32
C GLY A 123 -22.61 -2.05 8.30
N GLU A 124 -23.82 -2.30 7.78
CA GLU A 124 -25.05 -2.49 8.56
C GLU A 124 -25.66 -3.88 8.36
N GLN A 125 -25.33 -4.55 7.25
CA GLN A 125 -25.89 -5.84 6.89
C GLN A 125 -25.18 -6.97 7.64
N TRP A 126 -25.89 -7.75 8.47
CA TRP A 126 -25.29 -8.91 9.12
C TRP A 126 -24.82 -9.97 8.09
N PRO A 127 -23.61 -10.56 8.24
CA PRO A 127 -22.57 -10.31 9.26
C PRO A 127 -21.51 -9.25 8.88
N PHE A 128 -21.69 -8.54 7.77
CA PHE A 128 -20.84 -7.48 7.21
C PHE A 128 -21.05 -6.13 7.93
N LEU A 129 -20.67 -6.09 9.21
CA LEU A 129 -20.84 -4.93 10.07
C LEU A 129 -19.58 -4.07 10.17
N ALA A 130 -19.76 -2.76 10.35
CA ALA A 130 -18.68 -1.89 10.78
C ALA A 130 -18.12 -2.32 12.17
N PRO A 131 -16.80 -2.17 12.43
CA PRO A 131 -15.76 -1.62 11.55
C PRO A 131 -15.07 -2.66 10.65
N PHE A 132 -15.58 -3.89 10.47
CA PHE A 132 -15.01 -4.78 9.44
C PHE A 132 -15.18 -4.20 8.04
N VAL A 133 -16.22 -3.40 7.85
CA VAL A 133 -16.61 -2.84 6.56
C VAL A 133 -16.53 -1.33 6.58
N ALA A 134 -15.97 -0.76 5.53
CA ALA A 134 -15.96 0.67 5.24
C ALA A 134 -16.40 0.91 3.80
N ASN A 135 -17.27 1.89 3.58
CA ASN A 135 -17.67 2.35 2.25
C ASN A 135 -16.81 3.53 1.78
N ASN A 136 -17.07 4.00 0.56
CA ASN A 136 -16.38 5.12 -0.06
C ASN A 136 -16.37 6.41 0.79
N GLU A 137 -17.41 6.68 1.57
CA GLU A 137 -17.44 7.87 2.43
C GLU A 137 -16.47 7.74 3.61
N ARG A 138 -16.29 6.53 4.15
CA ARG A 138 -15.37 6.26 5.25
C ARG A 138 -13.92 6.05 4.82
N SER A 139 -13.74 5.46 3.63
CA SER A 139 -12.42 5.11 3.08
C SER A 139 -12.06 5.93 1.85
N SER A 140 -12.62 7.14 1.75
CA SER A 140 -12.39 8.08 0.66
C SER A 140 -12.27 7.46 -0.74
N GLY A 141 -13.39 6.99 -1.27
CA GLY A 141 -13.52 6.39 -2.60
C GLY A 141 -13.39 4.87 -2.63
N GLY A 142 -12.77 4.26 -1.61
CA GLY A 142 -12.62 2.81 -1.50
C GLY A 142 -13.74 2.10 -0.75
N PHE A 143 -14.00 0.84 -1.10
CA PHE A 143 -14.93 -0.03 -0.39
C PHE A 143 -14.16 -1.25 0.14
N VAL A 144 -14.17 -1.47 1.45
CA VAL A 144 -13.27 -2.42 2.13
C VAL A 144 -14.08 -3.35 3.01
N CYS A 145 -13.68 -4.63 3.05
CA CYS A 145 -14.18 -5.62 3.99
C CYS A 145 -13.01 -6.46 4.53
N TYR A 146 -12.87 -6.46 5.87
CA TYR A 146 -11.94 -7.26 6.66
C TYR A 146 -12.62 -8.41 7.41
N LEU A 147 -13.90 -8.70 7.12
CA LEU A 147 -14.58 -9.89 7.67
C LEU A 147 -13.93 -11.15 7.06
N PRO A 148 -13.31 -12.04 7.85
CA PRO A 148 -12.62 -13.20 7.30
C PRO A 148 -13.59 -14.19 6.68
N LEU A 149 -13.27 -14.68 5.48
CA LEU A 149 -13.98 -15.77 4.80
C LEU A 149 -13.08 -17.03 4.75
N PRO A 150 -13.05 -17.85 5.81
CA PRO A 150 -12.31 -19.10 5.80
C PRO A 150 -12.99 -20.17 4.93
N PHE A 151 -12.19 -21.08 4.39
CA PHE A 151 -12.64 -22.21 3.57
C PHE A 151 -11.70 -23.41 3.76
N ARG A 152 -12.25 -24.63 3.65
CA ARG A 152 -11.51 -25.88 3.89
C ARG A 152 -10.98 -26.49 2.59
N GLU A 153 -11.74 -26.40 1.51
CA GLU A 153 -11.43 -27.08 0.24
C GLU A 153 -11.32 -26.11 -0.94
N ARG A 154 -12.24 -25.16 -1.05
CA ARG A 154 -12.24 -24.17 -2.14
C ARG A 154 -13.06 -22.94 -1.78
N LEU A 155 -12.67 -21.78 -2.28
CA LEU A 155 -13.52 -20.58 -2.28
C LEU A 155 -13.53 -19.98 -3.68
N ARG A 156 -14.74 -19.87 -4.25
CA ARG A 156 -15.00 -19.10 -5.46
C ARG A 156 -15.78 -17.85 -5.12
N ILE A 157 -15.35 -16.71 -5.65
CA ILE A 157 -16.04 -15.44 -5.52
C ILE A 157 -16.35 -14.90 -6.91
N THR A 158 -17.62 -14.54 -7.14
CA THR A 158 -18.12 -14.03 -8.42
C THR A 158 -18.92 -12.74 -8.23
N THR A 159 -19.13 -12.02 -9.33
CA THR A 159 -19.99 -10.83 -9.38
C THR A 159 -20.84 -10.81 -10.63
N THR A 160 -22.06 -10.28 -10.54
CA THR A 160 -22.90 -10.01 -11.73
C THR A 160 -22.67 -8.62 -12.33
N GLY A 161 -21.96 -7.74 -11.63
CA GLY A 161 -21.60 -6.40 -12.12
C GLY A 161 -20.42 -6.42 -13.10
N ARG A 162 -20.13 -5.27 -13.73
CA ARG A 162 -19.02 -5.06 -14.67
C ARG A 162 -18.20 -3.83 -14.30
N GLY A 163 -16.98 -3.72 -14.84
CA GLY A 163 -16.13 -2.53 -14.70
C GLY A 163 -15.58 -2.31 -13.30
N HIS A 164 -15.32 -3.38 -12.57
CA HIS A 164 -14.85 -3.32 -11.20
C HIS A 164 -13.34 -3.13 -11.15
N TYR A 165 -12.87 -2.18 -10.34
CA TYR A 165 -11.57 -2.27 -9.70
C TYR A 165 -11.72 -3.14 -8.47
N TYR A 166 -10.86 -4.15 -8.29
CA TYR A 166 -10.92 -5.01 -7.11
C TYR A 166 -9.57 -5.58 -6.71
N ASN A 167 -9.44 -5.88 -5.42
CA ASN A 167 -8.28 -6.53 -4.81
C ASN A 167 -8.76 -7.47 -3.69
N LEU A 168 -8.51 -8.78 -3.83
CA LEU A 168 -8.78 -9.79 -2.80
C LEU A 168 -7.46 -10.40 -2.31
N ALA A 169 -7.20 -10.38 -1.01
CA ALA A 169 -6.02 -11.01 -0.41
C ALA A 169 -6.41 -12.29 0.33
N CYS A 170 -5.78 -13.41 -0.03
CA CYS A 170 -6.08 -14.73 0.49
C CYS A 170 -4.83 -15.40 1.09
N ALA A 171 -4.94 -15.83 2.34
CA ALA A 171 -3.98 -16.72 2.97
C ALA A 171 -4.30 -18.18 2.61
N LEU A 172 -3.32 -18.91 2.07
CA LEU A 172 -3.40 -20.34 1.76
C LEU A 172 -2.54 -21.13 2.74
N TYR A 173 -3.15 -22.13 3.38
CA TYR A 173 -2.53 -22.95 4.40
C TYR A 173 -2.11 -24.32 3.84
N PRO A 174 -1.14 -25.01 4.48
CA PRO A 174 -0.82 -26.38 4.14
C PRO A 174 -2.04 -27.31 4.26
N ALA A 175 -2.06 -28.38 3.45
CA ALA A 175 -3.09 -29.41 3.55
C ALA A 175 -3.21 -29.96 4.98
N GLY A 176 -4.45 -30.07 5.48
CA GLY A 176 -4.73 -30.52 6.86
C GLY A 176 -4.74 -29.41 7.92
N ALA A 177 -4.59 -28.14 7.54
CA ALA A 177 -4.75 -27.02 8.46
C ALA A 177 -6.13 -27.06 9.18
N PRO A 178 -6.20 -26.78 10.50
CA PRO A 178 -7.42 -26.86 11.29
C PRO A 178 -8.31 -25.62 11.06
N ILE A 179 -8.96 -25.58 9.90
CA ILE A 179 -9.85 -24.49 9.48
C ILE A 179 -11.21 -25.02 9.03
N GLU A 180 -12.26 -24.31 9.44
CA GLU A 180 -13.63 -24.56 9.02
C GLU A 180 -14.09 -23.47 8.06
N SER A 181 -14.97 -23.83 7.13
CA SER A 181 -15.50 -22.90 6.16
C SER A 181 -16.50 -21.94 6.79
N PHE A 182 -16.53 -20.72 6.27
CA PHE A 182 -17.32 -19.61 6.79
C PHE A 182 -18.78 -19.98 7.06
N THR A 183 -19.29 -19.59 8.22
CA THR A 183 -20.72 -19.66 8.55
C THR A 183 -21.25 -18.28 8.94
N ARG A 184 -22.52 -18.00 8.62
CA ARG A 184 -23.18 -16.72 8.97
C ARG A 184 -23.53 -16.58 10.45
N ALA A 185 -23.31 -17.63 11.26
CA ALA A 185 -23.89 -17.74 12.59
C ALA A 185 -23.24 -16.79 13.61
N SER A 186 -21.94 -16.52 13.51
CA SER A 186 -21.23 -15.63 14.46
C SER A 186 -19.94 -15.07 13.86
N PRO A 187 -19.91 -13.80 13.39
CA PRO A 187 -18.66 -13.13 13.07
C PRO A 187 -17.78 -13.02 14.32
N PRO A 188 -16.45 -12.92 14.18
CA PRO A 188 -15.54 -12.91 15.32
C PRO A 188 -15.63 -11.57 16.09
N ASP A 189 -16.35 -11.56 17.21
CA ASP A 189 -16.55 -10.38 18.06
C ASP A 189 -15.22 -9.75 18.53
N ALA A 190 -14.24 -10.57 18.90
CA ALA A 190 -12.92 -10.11 19.33
C ALA A 190 -12.22 -9.26 18.26
N GLY A 191 -12.33 -9.67 16.99
CA GLY A 191 -11.77 -8.92 15.87
C GLY A 191 -12.48 -7.60 15.64
N ARG A 192 -13.81 -7.59 15.79
CA ARG A 192 -14.62 -6.37 15.65
C ARG A 192 -14.28 -5.35 16.74
N LEU A 193 -14.12 -5.81 17.98
CA LEU A 193 -13.71 -4.98 19.12
C LEU A 193 -12.29 -4.44 18.94
N LEU A 194 -11.37 -5.26 18.41
CA LEU A 194 -10.00 -4.84 18.12
C LEU A 194 -9.98 -3.72 17.08
N LEU A 195 -10.68 -3.89 15.96
CA LEU A 195 -10.76 -2.86 14.91
C LEU A 195 -11.54 -1.61 15.37
N ALA A 196 -12.41 -1.72 16.38
CA ALA A 196 -13.08 -0.57 16.98
C ALA A 196 -12.18 0.22 17.95
N ASN A 197 -11.04 -0.35 18.39
CA ASN A 197 -10.11 0.26 19.34
C ASN A 197 -9.12 1.24 18.65
N GLU A 198 -9.61 2.11 17.79
CA GLU A 198 -8.78 3.05 17.03
C GLU A 198 -8.08 4.06 17.96
N GLY A 199 -6.76 4.04 17.96
CA GLY A 199 -5.90 4.91 18.77
C GLY A 199 -5.72 4.46 20.23
N GLY A 200 -6.39 3.39 20.67
CA GLY A 200 -6.16 2.76 21.96
C GLY A 200 -5.04 1.72 21.91
N ASN A 201 -4.50 1.31 23.07
CA ASN A 201 -3.56 0.20 23.13
C ASN A 201 -4.33 -1.14 23.07
N PRO A 202 -4.20 -1.95 22.00
CA PRO A 202 -4.82 -3.27 21.91
C PRO A 202 -4.09 -4.35 22.71
N LEU A 203 -2.87 -4.09 23.19
CA LEU A 203 -2.06 -5.03 23.94
C LEU A 203 -2.39 -4.93 25.43
N PRO A 204 -2.32 -6.05 26.17
CA PRO A 204 -2.54 -6.02 27.60
C PRO A 204 -1.42 -5.19 28.25
N VAL A 205 -1.81 -4.17 29.01
CA VAL A 205 -0.88 -3.34 29.78
C VAL A 205 -0.63 -4.04 31.11
N VAL A 206 0.39 -4.91 31.15
CA VAL A 206 0.65 -5.80 32.31
C VAL A 206 1.98 -5.47 33.02
N GLY A 207 2.71 -4.43 32.62
CA GLY A 207 4.16 -4.36 32.92
C GLY A 207 4.77 -3.02 33.32
N ARG A 208 6.10 -3.02 33.39
CA ARG A 208 6.94 -1.94 33.95
C ARG A 208 6.92 -0.72 33.01
N PHE A 209 6.86 0.47 33.60
CA PHE A 209 6.90 1.73 32.88
C PHE A 209 8.21 2.47 33.16
N GLN A 210 8.86 2.96 32.11
CA GLN A 210 9.92 3.97 32.25
C GLN A 210 9.39 5.29 31.73
N ILE A 211 9.64 6.36 32.47
CA ILE A 211 9.22 7.72 32.12
C ILE A 211 10.45 8.63 32.16
N GLU A 212 10.74 9.26 31.02
CA GLU A 212 11.63 10.43 30.95
C GLU A 212 10.78 11.67 30.74
N ARG A 213 11.09 12.79 31.41
CA ARG A 213 10.33 14.05 31.32
C ARG A 213 11.25 15.25 31.18
N GLY A 214 10.73 16.33 30.61
CA GLY A 214 11.46 17.59 30.47
C GLY A 214 12.70 17.47 29.59
N VAL A 215 12.74 16.49 28.68
CA VAL A 215 13.88 16.28 27.79
C VAL A 215 13.88 17.40 26.74
N SER A 216 15.03 18.05 26.59
CA SER A 216 15.29 19.04 25.56
C SER A 216 16.34 18.49 24.59
N LEU A 217 16.12 18.71 23.29
CA LEU A 217 17.02 18.27 22.22
C LEU A 217 17.41 19.47 21.35
N ALA A 218 18.67 19.91 21.47
CA ALA A 218 19.26 20.90 20.59
C ALA A 218 19.40 20.37 19.15
N PRO A 219 19.56 21.24 18.14
CA PRO A 219 19.89 20.83 16.78
C PRO A 219 21.11 19.89 16.73
N GLY A 220 20.96 18.72 16.10
CA GLY A 220 21.97 17.68 16.01
C GLY A 220 22.14 16.82 17.27
N GLU A 221 21.44 17.12 18.36
CA GLU A 221 21.54 16.37 19.61
C GLU A 221 20.83 15.01 19.51
N ARG A 222 21.46 14.00 20.09
CA ARG A 222 20.91 12.66 20.27
C ARG A 222 20.92 12.28 21.75
N ARG A 223 19.82 11.68 22.24
CA ARG A 223 19.73 11.15 23.62
C ARG A 223 19.15 9.76 23.64
N THR A 224 19.67 8.91 24.54
CA THR A 224 19.03 7.66 24.92
C THR A 224 17.91 7.96 25.92
N LEU A 225 16.68 7.56 25.61
CA LEU A 225 15.49 7.79 26.45
C LEU A 225 14.98 6.52 27.14
N PHE A 226 15.49 5.36 26.72
CA PHE A 226 15.14 4.08 27.33
C PHE A 226 16.30 3.09 27.14
N ALA A 227 16.62 2.34 28.20
CA ALA A 227 17.57 1.24 28.14
C ALA A 227 17.13 0.17 29.15
N LEU A 228 17.12 -1.10 28.71
CA LEU A 228 16.79 -2.23 29.56
C LEU A 228 17.68 -3.42 29.21
N ASP A 229 18.38 -3.96 30.20
CA ASP A 229 19.33 -5.08 30.06
C ASP A 229 18.73 -6.42 30.51
N ARG A 230 17.49 -6.68 30.10
CA ARG A 230 16.81 -7.99 30.25
C ARG A 230 15.80 -8.17 29.12
N GLY A 231 15.43 -9.40 28.78
CA GLY A 231 14.36 -9.67 27.80
C GLY A 231 12.99 -9.14 28.21
N GLY A 232 12.16 -8.80 27.22
CA GLY A 232 10.83 -8.23 27.38
C GLY A 232 10.10 -8.04 26.04
N THR A 233 8.90 -7.49 26.10
CA THR A 233 8.15 -7.03 24.92
C THR A 233 7.70 -5.60 25.15
N ILE A 234 8.13 -4.64 24.33
CA ILE A 234 7.55 -3.29 24.35
C ILE A 234 6.12 -3.40 23.82
N THR A 235 5.14 -3.00 24.63
CA THR A 235 3.71 -3.04 24.29
C THR A 235 3.10 -1.65 24.10
N GLY A 236 3.87 -0.60 24.35
CA GLY A 236 3.46 0.78 24.12
C GLY A 236 4.66 1.71 24.20
N LEU A 237 4.75 2.61 23.23
CA LEU A 237 5.71 3.71 23.20
C LEU A 237 4.91 4.99 23.05
N HIS A 238 5.04 5.90 24.01
CA HIS A 238 4.32 7.17 24.04
C HIS A 238 5.32 8.32 24.13
N LEU A 239 5.18 9.27 23.22
CA LEU A 239 5.88 10.54 23.22
C LEU A 239 4.87 11.66 23.45
N ARG A 240 5.15 12.56 24.39
CA ARG A 240 4.49 13.86 24.48
C ARG A 240 5.46 14.93 24.00
N ALA A 241 5.07 15.72 23.00
CA ALA A 241 5.91 16.77 22.41
C ALA A 241 5.11 18.06 22.19
N PRO A 242 5.00 18.94 23.21
CA PRO A 242 4.16 20.15 23.15
C PRO A 242 4.63 21.19 22.13
N ALA A 243 5.93 21.23 21.85
CA ALA A 243 6.53 22.15 20.89
C ALA A 243 6.24 21.79 19.42
N ILE A 244 5.68 20.60 19.15
CA ILE A 244 5.39 20.12 17.79
C ILE A 244 3.96 20.49 17.41
N PRO A 245 3.74 21.44 16.48
CA PRO A 245 2.41 21.79 16.01
C PRO A 245 1.87 20.70 15.08
N LEU A 246 0.54 20.63 14.99
CA LEU A 246 -0.11 19.89 13.91
C LEU A 246 0.12 20.60 12.57
N VAL A 247 0.18 19.82 11.49
CA VAL A 247 0.22 20.31 10.12
C VAL A 247 -1.06 21.11 9.86
N ALA A 248 -0.89 22.42 9.69
CA ALA A 248 -1.98 23.31 9.32
C ALA A 248 -2.39 23.05 7.88
N SER A 249 -3.68 22.85 7.62
CA SER A 249 -4.19 22.94 6.25
C SER A 249 -4.77 24.31 6.01
N THR A 250 -4.10 25.12 5.19
CA THR A 250 -4.66 26.36 4.70
C THR A 250 -5.81 26.02 3.75
N PRO A 251 -7.03 26.57 3.93
CA PRO A 251 -8.14 26.33 3.01
C PRO A 251 -7.78 26.78 1.58
N PRO A 252 -8.37 26.17 0.54
CA PRO A 252 -8.19 26.64 -0.82
C PRO A 252 -8.79 28.04 -0.96
N ILE A 253 -8.26 28.78 -1.93
CA ILE A 253 -8.83 30.04 -2.37
C ILE A 253 -9.66 29.74 -3.60
N THR A 254 -10.95 30.09 -3.56
CA THR A 254 -11.81 30.04 -4.72
C THR A 254 -11.68 31.33 -5.52
N ASP A 255 -11.48 31.22 -6.82
CA ASP A 255 -11.47 32.37 -7.74
C ASP A 255 -12.17 32.05 -9.06
N ASP A 256 -12.75 33.06 -9.71
CA ASP A 256 -13.32 32.96 -11.06
C ASP A 256 -12.31 33.50 -12.07
N GLY A 257 -12.38 33.07 -13.32
CA GLY A 257 -11.40 33.48 -14.32
C GLY A 257 -11.76 33.07 -15.74
N ARG A 258 -10.85 33.38 -16.65
CA ARG A 258 -10.94 33.06 -18.08
C ARG A 258 -9.63 32.47 -18.57
N ALA A 259 -9.67 31.77 -19.70
CA ALA A 259 -8.48 31.36 -20.43
C ALA A 259 -8.67 31.53 -21.94
N HIS A 260 -7.56 31.71 -22.67
CA HIS A 260 -7.60 31.85 -24.13
C HIS A 260 -6.34 31.33 -24.83
N ARG A 261 -6.49 31.08 -26.13
CA ARG A 261 -5.37 30.89 -27.09
C ARG A 261 -5.26 32.04 -28.09
N GLY A 262 -6.00 33.13 -27.85
CA GLY A 262 -5.97 34.37 -28.64
C GLY A 262 -5.35 35.49 -27.83
N ALA A 263 -6.15 36.45 -27.39
CA ALA A 263 -5.70 37.57 -26.57
C ALA A 263 -6.77 38.02 -25.58
N SER A 264 -6.35 38.65 -24.49
CA SER A 264 -7.22 39.44 -23.63
C SER A 264 -6.79 40.91 -23.65
N GLU A 265 -7.72 41.82 -23.38
CA GLU A 265 -7.48 43.25 -23.37
C GLU A 265 -8.32 43.92 -22.28
N PHE A 266 -7.71 44.83 -21.51
CA PHE A 266 -8.39 45.56 -20.45
C PHE A 266 -7.66 46.88 -20.14
N ARG A 267 -8.39 47.85 -19.59
CA ARG A 267 -7.86 49.16 -19.22
C ARG A 267 -7.68 49.25 -17.71
N VAL A 268 -6.53 49.75 -17.27
CA VAL A 268 -6.20 49.91 -15.84
C VAL A 268 -5.77 51.32 -15.50
N ALA A 269 -5.96 51.71 -14.25
CA ALA A 269 -5.47 52.94 -13.64
C ALA A 269 -4.05 52.78 -13.09
N ILE A 270 -3.22 53.79 -13.32
CA ILE A 270 -1.83 53.84 -12.85
C ILE A 270 -1.52 55.22 -12.26
N ASP A 271 -0.51 55.28 -11.39
CA ASP A 271 -0.01 56.54 -10.85
C ASP A 271 0.88 57.24 -11.90
N PRO A 272 0.57 58.47 -12.35
CA PRO A 272 1.38 59.20 -13.31
C PRO A 272 2.79 59.53 -12.81
N GLU A 273 3.01 59.51 -11.49
CA GLU A 273 4.31 59.71 -10.84
C GLU A 273 5.06 58.40 -10.57
N ALA A 274 4.52 57.24 -10.99
CA ALA A 274 5.19 55.95 -10.83
C ALA A 274 6.50 55.89 -11.63
N GLU A 275 7.56 55.42 -10.99
CA GLU A 275 8.83 55.12 -11.65
C GLU A 275 8.77 53.76 -12.36
N GLN A 276 7.97 52.84 -11.82
CA GLN A 276 7.72 51.51 -12.38
C GLN A 276 6.27 51.10 -12.14
N VAL A 277 5.66 50.47 -13.15
CA VAL A 277 4.34 49.83 -13.04
C VAL A 277 4.53 48.32 -13.19
N LEU A 278 3.99 47.57 -12.25
CA LEU A 278 3.98 46.12 -12.22
C LEU A 278 2.57 45.61 -12.45
N LEU A 279 2.44 44.67 -13.38
CA LEU A 279 1.23 43.90 -13.58
C LEU A 279 1.43 42.54 -12.90
N VAL A 280 0.67 42.27 -11.85
CA VAL A 280 0.71 40.99 -11.13
C VAL A 280 -0.50 40.18 -11.53
N ARG A 281 -0.32 38.96 -12.05
CA ARG A 281 -1.39 38.07 -12.51
C ARG A 281 -1.48 36.85 -11.61
N ARG A 282 -2.68 36.55 -11.10
CA ARG A 282 -3.02 35.23 -10.57
C ARG A 282 -3.31 34.27 -11.72
N LEU A 283 -2.63 33.13 -11.72
CA LEU A 283 -2.80 32.06 -12.71
C LEU A 283 -2.99 30.68 -12.05
N ASP A 284 -3.67 29.79 -12.77
CA ASP A 284 -3.61 28.34 -12.63
C ASP A 284 -2.29 27.85 -13.24
N TYR A 285 -1.32 27.63 -12.36
CA TYR A 285 -0.01 27.09 -12.62
C TYR A 285 0.00 25.55 -12.77
N GLY A 286 -1.17 24.90 -12.72
CA GLY A 286 -1.30 23.51 -13.17
C GLY A 286 -1.09 23.37 -14.68
N ILE A 287 -1.27 24.45 -15.44
CA ILE A 287 -0.93 24.55 -16.86
C ILE A 287 0.47 25.15 -16.99
N GLY A 288 1.41 24.36 -17.51
CA GLY A 288 2.81 24.75 -17.54
C GLY A 288 3.21 25.65 -18.70
N ASN A 289 4.38 26.27 -18.53
CA ASN A 289 5.13 26.96 -19.59
C ASN A 289 4.36 28.08 -20.30
N GLN A 290 3.53 28.83 -19.57
CA GLN A 290 2.66 29.86 -20.12
C GLN A 290 3.46 31.08 -20.59
N LYS A 291 3.28 31.45 -21.87
CA LYS A 291 3.97 32.56 -22.51
C LYS A 291 2.98 33.45 -23.27
N ALA A 292 3.08 34.75 -23.05
CA ALA A 292 2.33 35.77 -23.77
C ALA A 292 3.19 36.98 -24.15
N ARG A 293 2.78 37.71 -25.17
CA ARG A 293 3.32 39.03 -25.52
C ARG A 293 2.41 40.10 -24.92
N VAL A 294 3.00 41.02 -24.16
CA VAL A 294 2.27 42.13 -23.52
C VAL A 294 2.41 43.38 -24.37
N ARG A 295 1.29 44.09 -24.57
CA ARG A 295 1.24 45.41 -25.22
C ARG A 295 0.61 46.45 -24.31
N VAL A 296 1.10 47.68 -24.40
CA VAL A 296 0.56 48.85 -23.69
C VAL A 296 0.22 49.93 -24.70
N ASP A 297 -1.05 50.30 -24.78
CA ASP A 297 -1.60 51.25 -25.76
C ASP A 297 -1.17 50.93 -27.22
N GLY A 298 -1.11 49.64 -27.55
CA GLY A 298 -0.74 49.11 -28.88
C GLY A 298 0.76 48.80 -29.07
N GLU A 299 1.64 49.42 -28.28
CA GLU A 299 3.09 49.22 -28.34
C GLU A 299 3.54 47.96 -27.59
N VAL A 300 4.55 47.24 -28.10
CA VAL A 300 5.04 46.02 -27.45
C VAL A 300 5.82 46.35 -26.18
N ALA A 301 5.36 45.84 -25.04
CA ALA A 301 6.00 45.99 -23.75
C ALA A 301 7.00 44.86 -23.44
N GLY A 302 6.79 43.66 -24.00
CA GLY A 302 7.71 42.53 -23.88
C GLY A 302 7.00 41.17 -23.93
N GLU A 303 7.71 40.11 -23.53
CA GLU A 303 7.15 38.75 -23.38
C GLU A 303 7.11 38.36 -21.91
N TRP A 304 5.94 37.90 -21.45
CA TRP A 304 5.70 37.38 -20.11
C TRP A 304 5.76 35.86 -20.17
N PHE A 305 6.68 35.24 -19.42
CA PHE A 305 6.89 33.80 -19.42
C PHE A 305 6.93 33.23 -18.01
N ASP A 306 6.07 32.24 -17.76
CA ASP A 306 5.97 31.47 -16.52
C ASP A 306 6.37 30.01 -16.80
N ALA A 307 7.58 29.65 -16.38
CA ALA A 307 8.20 28.35 -16.71
C ALA A 307 7.88 27.26 -15.70
N GLY A 308 7.43 26.09 -16.16
CA GLY A 308 7.07 24.93 -15.32
C GLY A 308 5.61 24.92 -14.88
N SER A 309 5.24 23.96 -14.04
CA SER A 309 3.89 23.75 -13.51
C SER A 309 3.90 23.19 -12.08
N ASP A 310 2.74 23.24 -11.40
CA ASP A 310 2.51 22.60 -10.10
C ASP A 310 1.11 21.99 -10.04
N ALA A 311 1.02 20.66 -9.95
CA ALA A 311 -0.26 19.95 -9.87
C ALA A 311 -0.93 20.05 -8.48
N ALA A 312 -0.18 20.41 -7.43
CA ALA A 312 -0.64 20.49 -6.05
C ALA A 312 -1.25 21.85 -5.71
N ASP A 313 -0.41 22.87 -5.76
CA ASP A 313 -0.71 24.23 -5.36
C ASP A 313 -0.73 25.06 -6.62
N LYS A 314 -1.87 25.03 -7.30
CA LYS A 314 -2.01 25.60 -8.63
C LYS A 314 -2.07 27.12 -8.61
N TRP A 315 -2.37 27.78 -7.49
CA TRP A 315 -2.31 29.25 -7.49
C TRP A 315 -0.87 29.74 -7.51
N ARG A 316 -0.59 30.62 -8.46
CA ARG A 316 0.62 31.44 -8.50
C ARG A 316 0.28 32.87 -8.85
N ASP A 317 1.05 33.78 -8.28
CA ASP A 317 1.10 35.15 -8.72
C ASP A 317 2.40 35.34 -9.51
N SER A 318 2.24 35.71 -10.78
CA SER A 318 3.36 36.11 -11.63
C SER A 318 3.40 37.62 -11.76
N THR A 319 4.57 38.21 -11.99
CA THR A 319 4.72 39.67 -12.12
C THR A 319 5.44 40.02 -13.41
N PHE A 320 4.88 40.98 -14.15
CA PHE A 320 5.49 41.58 -15.33
C PHE A 320 5.71 43.08 -15.12
N ALA A 321 6.95 43.53 -15.27
CA ALA A 321 7.30 44.94 -15.16
C ALA A 321 7.08 45.64 -16.51
N LEU A 322 6.19 46.64 -16.54
CA LEU A 322 5.95 47.43 -17.74
C LEU A 322 7.10 48.43 -17.95
N PRO A 323 7.60 48.60 -19.19
CA PRO A 323 8.63 49.60 -19.49
C PRO A 323 8.19 51.02 -19.09
N PRO A 324 8.99 51.78 -18.33
CA PRO A 324 8.62 53.13 -17.90
C PRO A 324 8.32 54.08 -19.07
N ALA A 325 8.93 53.85 -20.24
CA ALA A 325 8.67 54.61 -21.46
C ALA A 325 7.21 54.50 -21.95
N LEU A 326 6.50 53.44 -21.58
CA LEU A 326 5.11 53.19 -21.98
C LEU A 326 4.10 53.65 -20.92
N THR A 327 4.53 53.99 -19.71
CA THR A 327 3.65 54.25 -18.55
C THR A 327 3.82 55.63 -17.91
N ARG A 328 5.01 56.26 -18.00
CA ARG A 328 5.31 57.53 -17.31
C ARG A 328 4.34 58.66 -17.69
N GLY A 329 3.83 59.38 -16.69
CA GLY A 329 2.92 60.52 -16.86
C GLY A 329 1.49 60.16 -17.25
N LYS A 330 1.17 58.88 -17.45
CA LYS A 330 -0.18 58.42 -17.77
C LYS A 330 -0.95 58.09 -16.49
N ARG A 331 -2.27 58.27 -16.54
CA ARG A 331 -3.19 57.91 -15.44
C ARG A 331 -3.95 56.60 -15.69
N SER A 332 -3.98 56.17 -16.95
CA SER A 332 -4.60 54.92 -17.38
C SER A 332 -3.91 54.43 -18.65
N ILE A 333 -3.85 53.12 -18.81
CA ILE A 333 -3.27 52.44 -19.97
C ILE A 333 -4.20 51.30 -20.42
N LEU A 334 -4.19 51.00 -21.72
CA LEU A 334 -4.78 49.79 -22.29
C LEU A 334 -3.73 48.68 -22.32
N VAL A 335 -3.98 47.57 -21.62
CA VAL A 335 -3.12 46.39 -21.62
C VAL A 335 -3.75 45.33 -22.51
N ARG A 336 -2.95 44.76 -23.42
CA ARG A 336 -3.34 43.59 -24.23
C ARG A 336 -2.33 42.46 -24.02
N ILE A 337 -2.84 41.26 -23.73
CA ILE A 337 -2.07 40.04 -23.48
C ILE A 337 -2.31 39.07 -24.64
N GLU A 338 -1.29 38.84 -25.48
CA GLU A 338 -1.40 38.01 -26.68
C GLU A 338 -0.74 36.65 -26.43
N PHE A 339 -1.50 35.56 -26.54
CA PHE A 339 -0.99 34.20 -26.35
C PHE A 339 0.17 33.88 -27.33
N VAL A 340 1.25 33.30 -26.81
CA VAL A 340 2.39 32.81 -27.61
C VAL A 340 2.49 31.29 -27.54
N SER A 341 2.56 30.71 -26.33
CA SER A 341 2.65 29.25 -26.12
C SER A 341 2.30 28.86 -24.69
N SER A 342 1.90 27.61 -24.47
CA SER A 342 1.86 26.94 -23.16
C SER A 342 1.61 25.44 -23.36
N ASP A 343 1.60 24.67 -22.28
CA ASP A 343 1.18 23.26 -22.32
C ASP A 343 -0.31 23.12 -22.67
N PHE A 344 -1.12 24.18 -22.50
CA PHE A 344 -2.54 24.18 -22.88
C PHE A 344 -3.05 25.55 -23.36
N ASP A 345 -3.32 26.51 -22.46
CA ASP A 345 -3.75 27.88 -22.78
C ASP A 345 -3.10 28.93 -21.87
N TRP A 346 -3.45 30.21 -22.04
CA TRP A 346 -3.13 31.29 -21.09
C TRP A 346 -4.35 31.56 -20.24
N ASN A 347 -4.22 31.41 -18.92
CA ASN A 347 -5.32 31.60 -17.98
C ASN A 347 -5.09 32.83 -17.08
N GLU A 348 -6.18 33.47 -16.69
CA GLU A 348 -6.16 34.72 -15.94
C GLU A 348 -7.39 34.83 -15.04
N PHE A 349 -7.13 35.10 -13.76
CA PHE A 349 -8.14 35.16 -12.71
C PHE A 349 -8.22 36.55 -12.09
N ARG A 350 -7.06 37.13 -11.81
CA ARG A 350 -6.97 38.49 -11.27
C ARG A 350 -5.69 39.17 -11.70
N TYR A 351 -5.78 40.46 -11.99
CA TYR A 351 -4.63 41.32 -12.14
C TYR A 351 -4.61 42.38 -11.04
N TRP A 352 -3.48 42.55 -10.38
CA TRP A 352 -3.20 43.72 -9.55
C TRP A 352 -2.21 44.61 -10.27
N VAL A 353 -2.50 45.91 -10.26
CA VAL A 353 -1.62 46.92 -10.85
C VAL A 353 -0.95 47.66 -9.71
N ARG A 354 0.37 47.49 -9.61
CA ARG A 354 1.16 48.08 -8.54
C ARG A 354 2.15 49.10 -9.10
N CYS A 355 2.09 50.30 -8.57
CA CYS A 355 2.96 51.41 -8.95
C CYS A 355 4.02 51.61 -7.86
N ARG A 356 5.30 51.70 -8.27
CA ARG A 356 6.43 51.94 -7.37
C ARG A 356 7.00 53.34 -7.54
N ARG A 357 7.41 53.95 -6.42
CA ARG A 357 8.16 55.20 -6.34
C ARG A 357 9.18 55.09 -5.20
N GLY A 358 10.46 55.02 -5.53
CA GLY A 358 11.49 54.64 -4.55
C GLY A 358 11.17 53.29 -3.90
N ASP A 359 11.24 53.21 -2.57
CA ASP A 359 10.94 52.00 -1.79
C ASP A 359 9.44 51.78 -1.52
N GLN A 360 8.56 52.68 -1.99
CA GLN A 360 7.12 52.56 -1.77
C GLN A 360 6.43 51.90 -2.97
N GLU A 361 5.68 50.84 -2.70
CA GLU A 361 4.79 50.16 -3.65
C GLU A 361 3.34 50.39 -3.22
N ARG A 362 2.49 50.79 -4.18
CA ARG A 362 1.05 50.97 -3.96
C ARG A 362 0.26 50.25 -5.05
N GLU A 363 -0.78 49.53 -4.65
CA GLU A 363 -1.79 49.02 -5.57
C GLU A 363 -2.70 50.16 -6.03
N THR A 364 -2.74 50.41 -7.33
CA THR A 364 -3.51 51.48 -7.95
C THR A 364 -4.79 50.98 -8.60
N ASP A 365 -4.84 49.71 -8.99
CA ASP A 365 -6.01 49.12 -9.63
C ASP A 365 -6.04 47.59 -9.50
N VAL A 366 -7.23 47.00 -9.64
CA VAL A 366 -7.44 45.54 -9.63
C VAL A 366 -8.46 45.15 -10.69
N VAL A 367 -8.04 44.31 -11.64
CA VAL A 367 -8.93 43.67 -12.61
C VAL A 367 -9.24 42.27 -12.10
N ASP A 368 -10.41 42.11 -11.49
CA ASP A 368 -10.97 40.82 -11.13
C ASP A 368 -11.63 40.19 -12.36
N VAL A 369 -10.98 39.19 -12.97
CA VAL A 369 -11.45 38.55 -14.21
C VAL A 369 -12.47 37.46 -13.83
N GLY A 370 -13.55 37.34 -14.58
CA GLY A 370 -14.69 36.51 -14.20
C GLY A 370 -15.71 37.20 -13.29
N GLN A 371 -15.40 38.37 -12.72
CA GLN A 371 -16.34 39.20 -11.97
C GLN A 371 -16.96 40.26 -12.89
N PRO A 372 -18.27 40.18 -13.23
CA PRO A 372 -18.84 40.99 -14.32
C PRO A 372 -18.74 42.52 -14.13
N ALA A 373 -18.80 43.01 -12.89
CA ALA A 373 -18.73 44.44 -12.62
C ALA A 373 -17.31 45.00 -12.86
N SER A 374 -16.30 44.22 -12.50
CA SER A 374 -14.88 44.50 -12.71
C SER A 374 -14.54 44.39 -14.19
N GLU A 375 -14.94 43.31 -14.87
CA GLU A 375 -14.72 43.17 -16.31
C GLU A 375 -15.34 44.35 -17.08
N GLN A 376 -16.56 44.78 -16.70
CA GLN A 376 -17.21 45.94 -17.30
C GLN A 376 -16.46 47.26 -16.98
N ALA A 377 -16.05 47.46 -15.72
CA ALA A 377 -15.34 48.67 -15.30
C ALA A 377 -13.99 48.86 -16.02
N HIS A 378 -13.31 47.75 -16.34
CA HIS A 378 -12.02 47.74 -17.03
C HIS A 378 -12.13 47.52 -18.54
N ALA A 379 -13.36 47.48 -19.09
CA ALA A 379 -13.63 47.20 -20.49
C ALA A 379 -12.94 45.92 -21.00
N TYR A 380 -12.91 44.88 -20.17
CA TYR A 380 -12.25 43.62 -20.44
C TYR A 380 -12.85 42.93 -21.68
N ARG A 381 -11.99 42.43 -22.56
CA ARG A 381 -12.34 41.67 -23.77
C ARG A 381 -11.43 40.47 -23.91
N ILE A 382 -11.98 39.38 -24.47
CA ILE A 382 -11.23 38.14 -24.71
C ILE A 382 -11.50 37.62 -26.12
N GLU A 383 -10.46 37.12 -26.77
CA GLU A 383 -10.46 36.55 -28.11
C GLU A 383 -10.02 35.09 -28.05
N ARG A 384 -10.72 34.20 -28.78
CA ARG A 384 -10.45 32.75 -28.79
C ARG A 384 -10.37 32.17 -27.36
N ALA A 385 -11.39 32.49 -26.56
CA ALA A 385 -11.56 31.92 -25.23
C ALA A 385 -11.57 30.39 -25.31
N SER A 386 -10.84 29.75 -24.40
CA SER A 386 -10.77 28.29 -24.25
C SER A 386 -11.49 27.82 -22.99
N TRP A 387 -11.65 28.68 -21.97
CA TRP A 387 -12.29 28.31 -20.71
C TRP A 387 -12.84 29.54 -19.96
N GLU A 388 -13.90 29.31 -19.18
CA GLU A 388 -14.45 30.24 -18.20
C GLU A 388 -14.98 29.48 -16.97
N GLY A 389 -14.84 30.06 -15.78
CA GLY A 389 -15.49 29.56 -14.57
C GLY A 389 -14.64 29.67 -13.31
N ARG A 390 -15.02 28.89 -12.29
CA ARG A 390 -14.39 28.93 -10.96
C ARG A 390 -13.37 27.82 -10.77
N ARG A 391 -12.28 28.14 -10.06
CA ARG A 391 -11.27 27.19 -9.55
C ARG A 391 -11.09 27.35 -8.05
N ASP A 392 -10.76 26.24 -7.40
CA ASP A 392 -10.51 26.17 -5.96
C ASP A 392 -9.14 25.55 -5.73
N TYR A 393 -8.12 26.37 -5.55
CA TYR A 393 -6.71 25.95 -5.47
C TYR A 393 -5.99 26.53 -4.25
N HIS A 394 -4.78 26.04 -3.98
CA HIS A 394 -3.91 26.52 -2.91
C HIS A 394 -2.71 27.28 -3.47
N TYR A 395 -2.21 28.26 -2.69
CA TYR A 395 -0.88 28.84 -2.88
C TYR A 395 0.19 27.94 -2.24
N PRO A 396 1.43 27.96 -2.76
CA PRO A 396 2.52 27.19 -2.19
C PRO A 396 2.81 27.74 -0.80
N GLN A 397 2.64 26.91 0.22
CA GLN A 397 3.00 27.27 1.58
C GLN A 397 4.51 27.05 1.75
N PRO A 398 5.30 28.06 2.15
CA PRO A 398 6.67 27.80 2.57
C PRO A 398 6.62 26.87 3.79
N GLU A 399 7.49 25.86 3.81
CA GLU A 399 7.69 25.05 4.99
C GLU A 399 8.28 25.96 6.07
N PRO A 400 7.59 26.19 7.20
CA PRO A 400 8.11 27.07 8.24
C PRO A 400 9.38 26.46 8.85
N THR A 401 10.52 27.09 8.58
CA THR A 401 11.85 26.67 9.03
C THR A 401 12.17 27.09 10.45
N ASP A 402 11.31 27.90 11.06
CA ASP A 402 11.47 28.55 12.36
C ASP A 402 10.77 27.82 13.52
N ARG A 403 10.19 26.64 13.26
CA ARG A 403 9.50 25.84 14.27
C ARG A 403 9.94 24.37 14.29
N ALA A 404 9.78 23.73 15.44
CA ALA A 404 10.04 22.30 15.61
C ALA A 404 9.05 21.47 14.76
N ASP A 405 9.54 20.37 14.19
CA ASP A 405 8.76 19.53 13.28
C ASP A 405 9.05 18.04 13.51
N LEU A 406 7.99 17.22 13.48
CA LEU A 406 8.08 15.78 13.67
C LEU A 406 8.91 15.09 12.58
N ARG A 407 9.01 15.67 11.38
CA ARG A 407 9.88 15.22 10.27
C ARG A 407 11.36 15.24 10.62
N HIS A 408 11.74 16.10 11.56
CA HIS A 408 13.13 16.32 11.95
C HIS A 408 13.54 15.55 13.19
N LEU A 409 12.59 15.02 13.95
CA LEU A 409 12.87 14.14 15.08
C LEU A 409 12.94 12.70 14.60
N TRP A 410 14.02 12.00 14.93
CA TRP A 410 14.27 10.63 14.49
C TRP A 410 14.35 9.71 15.69
N ILE A 411 13.74 8.53 15.58
CA ILE A 411 13.86 7.45 16.56
C ILE A 411 14.84 6.40 16.07
N ARG A 412 15.64 5.86 17.00
CA ARG A 412 16.51 4.71 16.76
C ARG A 412 16.26 3.68 17.85
N ILE A 413 15.99 2.42 17.48
CA ILE A 413 15.77 1.34 18.43
C ILE A 413 16.70 0.17 18.12
N PHE A 414 17.35 -0.36 19.16
CA PHE A 414 18.32 -1.44 19.08
C PHE A 414 17.86 -2.62 19.92
N TRP A 415 17.87 -3.82 19.34
CA TRP A 415 17.55 -5.06 20.04
C TRP A 415 18.82 -5.84 20.38
N ASP A 416 18.87 -6.43 21.56
CA ASP A 416 19.80 -7.51 21.96
C ASP A 416 21.29 -7.24 21.70
N GLY A 417 21.70 -5.97 21.79
CA GLY A 417 23.08 -5.53 21.60
C GLY A 417 23.49 -5.32 20.13
N GLU A 418 22.53 -5.29 19.19
CA GLU A 418 22.80 -4.94 17.80
C GLU A 418 23.53 -3.58 17.70
N SER A 419 24.57 -3.50 16.88
CA SER A 419 25.35 -2.28 16.67
C SER A 419 24.67 -1.30 15.72
N GLN A 420 23.81 -1.82 14.84
CA GLN A 420 22.95 -1.02 13.95
C GLN A 420 21.53 -1.00 14.51
N PRO A 421 20.81 0.13 14.38
CA PRO A 421 19.43 0.19 14.83
C PRO A 421 18.56 -0.72 13.97
N SER A 422 17.72 -1.53 14.61
CA SER A 422 16.71 -2.33 13.93
C SER A 422 15.55 -1.46 13.44
N ILE A 423 15.33 -0.33 14.12
CA ILE A 423 14.37 0.71 13.73
C ILE A 423 15.12 2.04 13.64
N GLU A 424 15.11 2.68 12.49
CA GLU A 424 15.60 4.05 12.28
C GLU A 424 14.64 4.78 11.34
N ALA A 425 13.97 5.82 11.84
CA ALA A 425 12.92 6.52 11.10
C ALA A 425 12.68 7.95 11.62
N PRO A 426 12.23 8.89 10.77
CA PRO A 426 11.61 10.11 11.24
C PRO A 426 10.29 9.78 11.97
N LEU A 427 9.99 10.54 13.02
CA LEU A 427 8.87 10.25 13.91
C LEU A 427 7.52 10.40 13.22
N ASP A 428 7.40 11.24 12.19
CA ASP A 428 6.16 11.41 11.45
C ASP A 428 5.75 10.13 10.70
N HIS A 429 6.71 9.44 10.09
CA HIS A 429 6.48 8.13 9.49
C HIS A 429 6.33 7.04 10.55
N PHE A 430 7.11 7.10 11.63
CA PHE A 430 7.01 6.12 12.72
C PHE A 430 5.61 6.09 13.35
N PHE A 431 4.95 7.25 13.44
CA PHE A 431 3.56 7.38 13.91
C PHE A 431 2.51 7.39 12.78
N LEU A 432 2.87 6.93 11.57
CA LEU A 432 2.01 6.75 10.40
C LEU A 432 1.42 8.02 9.75
N SER A 433 1.88 9.20 10.15
CA SER A 433 1.43 10.48 9.56
C SER A 433 2.16 10.83 8.27
N GLY A 434 3.44 10.47 8.15
CA GLY A 434 4.22 10.51 6.90
C GLY A 434 4.54 11.91 6.32
N SER A 435 3.92 12.98 6.80
CA SER A 435 4.13 14.34 6.29
C SER A 435 3.97 15.37 7.41
N GLY A 436 4.77 15.23 8.49
CA GLY A 436 4.61 16.01 9.72
C GLY A 436 3.52 15.45 10.65
N ALA A 437 3.17 16.17 11.73
CA ALA A 437 2.18 15.71 12.70
C ALA A 437 0.73 15.99 12.25
N ALA A 438 -0.06 14.97 11.95
CA ALA A 438 -1.49 15.10 11.64
C ALA A 438 -2.33 14.23 12.59
N PRO A 439 -3.57 14.63 12.94
CA PRO A 439 -4.46 13.81 13.75
C PRO A 439 -4.62 12.42 13.14
N LEU A 440 -4.36 11.38 13.93
CA LEU A 440 -4.38 10.01 13.45
C LEU A 440 -4.84 9.04 14.54
N LYS A 441 -5.75 8.12 14.18
CA LYS A 441 -6.16 7.00 15.02
C LYS A 441 -6.15 5.73 14.19
N SER A 442 -5.18 4.86 14.44
CA SER A 442 -5.07 3.54 13.82
C SER A 442 -4.97 2.46 14.89
N LEU A 443 -4.88 1.20 14.47
CA LEU A 443 -4.64 0.06 15.35
C LEU A 443 -3.23 0.07 15.96
N VAL A 444 -2.25 0.59 15.24
CA VAL A 444 -0.82 0.47 15.60
C VAL A 444 -0.19 1.78 16.04
N ALA A 445 -0.80 2.92 15.72
CA ALA A 445 -0.30 4.24 16.06
C ALA A 445 -1.44 5.24 16.28
N ALA A 446 -1.18 6.27 17.08
CA ALA A 446 -2.10 7.37 17.33
C ALA A 446 -1.37 8.70 17.47
N ILE A 447 -1.94 9.76 16.89
CA ILE A 447 -1.53 11.15 17.12
C ILE A 447 -2.74 11.90 17.65
N LEU A 448 -2.74 12.07 18.97
CA LEU A 448 -3.68 12.89 19.74
C LEU A 448 -2.87 14.05 20.34
N ALA A 449 -2.38 14.93 19.46
CA ALA A 449 -1.38 15.93 19.79
C ALA A 449 -1.73 16.70 21.09
N PRO A 450 -0.75 16.91 21.99
CA PRO A 450 0.69 16.66 21.79
C PRO A 450 1.15 15.22 22.07
N GLN A 451 0.24 14.24 22.15
CA GLN A 451 0.57 12.83 22.40
C GLN A 451 0.70 12.01 21.11
N PHE A 452 1.76 11.22 21.01
CA PHE A 452 2.09 10.35 19.89
C PHE A 452 2.35 8.95 20.44
N SER A 453 1.67 7.93 19.93
CA SER A 453 1.73 6.57 20.48
C SER A 453 1.95 5.52 19.40
N CYS A 454 2.70 4.47 19.72
CA CYS A 454 2.88 3.27 18.90
C CYS A 454 2.61 2.02 19.75
N TYR A 455 1.84 1.09 19.18
CA TYR A 455 1.34 -0.14 19.81
C TYR A 455 1.69 -1.41 19.02
N LEU A 456 2.74 -1.37 18.19
CA LEU A 456 3.31 -2.58 17.64
C LEU A 456 4.05 -3.34 18.76
N PRO A 457 3.78 -4.66 18.95
CA PRO A 457 4.52 -5.45 19.94
C PRO A 457 5.99 -5.62 19.53
N MET A 458 6.94 -5.14 20.35
CA MET A 458 8.37 -5.19 20.00
C MET A 458 9.12 -6.12 20.97
N PRO A 459 9.23 -7.42 20.67
CA PRO A 459 9.92 -8.38 21.53
C PRO A 459 11.44 -8.27 21.41
N PHE A 460 12.14 -8.48 22.53
CA PHE A 460 13.59 -8.56 22.64
C PHE A 460 13.97 -9.53 23.76
N PHE A 461 15.15 -10.17 23.68
CA PHE A 461 15.47 -11.33 24.52
C PHE A 461 16.61 -11.09 25.51
N ARG A 462 17.45 -10.09 25.26
CA ARG A 462 18.62 -9.70 26.06
C ARG A 462 18.55 -8.24 26.47
N SER A 463 18.29 -7.32 25.55
CA SER A 463 18.29 -5.89 25.85
C SER A 463 17.52 -5.06 24.83
N ALA A 464 17.06 -3.88 25.22
CA ALA A 464 16.49 -2.89 24.32
C ALA A 464 17.01 -1.49 24.65
N ARG A 465 17.28 -0.68 23.62
CA ARG A 465 17.72 0.71 23.77
C ARG A 465 17.01 1.60 22.75
N ILE A 466 16.44 2.72 23.21
CA ILE A 466 15.76 3.70 22.37
C ILE A 466 16.49 5.04 22.46
N GLU A 467 16.82 5.60 21.30
CA GLU A 467 17.37 6.95 21.17
C GLU A 467 16.41 7.83 20.37
N VAL A 468 16.41 9.13 20.68
CA VAL A 468 15.79 10.16 19.85
C VAL A 468 16.86 11.18 19.46
N GLU A 469 16.83 11.61 18.21
CA GLU A 469 17.76 12.55 17.60
C GLU A 469 16.99 13.71 16.95
N ASN A 470 17.43 14.94 17.20
CA ASN A 470 16.92 16.11 16.49
C ASN A 470 17.83 16.42 15.29
N ARG A 471 17.35 16.14 14.08
CA ARG A 471 18.03 16.47 12.82
C ARG A 471 17.58 17.80 12.22
N GLY A 472 16.76 18.55 12.94
CA GLY A 472 16.21 19.82 12.52
C GLY A 472 17.04 21.01 12.95
N PRO A 473 16.74 22.20 12.41
CA PRO A 473 17.45 23.44 12.74
C PRO A 473 16.97 24.08 14.06
N VAL A 474 15.83 23.63 14.62
CA VAL A 474 15.19 24.23 15.80
C VAL A 474 15.27 23.25 16.98
N ALA A 475 15.58 23.75 18.17
CA ALA A 475 15.55 22.96 19.40
C ALA A 475 14.13 22.48 19.73
N VAL A 476 14.01 21.33 20.38
CA VAL A 476 12.71 20.79 20.84
C VAL A 476 12.76 20.54 22.34
N ASP A 477 11.93 21.30 23.07
CA ASP A 477 11.89 21.27 24.53
C ASP A 477 10.65 20.53 25.06
N ASP A 478 10.68 20.19 26.35
CA ASP A 478 9.58 19.54 27.11
C ASP A 478 9.08 18.21 26.51
N LEU A 479 10.00 17.40 25.97
CA LEU A 479 9.67 16.04 25.55
C LEU A 479 9.46 15.14 26.79
N GLU A 480 8.38 14.37 26.78
CA GLU A 480 8.17 13.26 27.72
C GLU A 480 8.07 11.93 26.96
N PHE A 481 8.69 10.88 27.50
CA PHE A 481 8.73 9.57 26.89
C PHE A 481 8.28 8.52 27.89
N LEU A 482 7.28 7.71 27.54
CA LEU A 482 6.76 6.61 28.35
C LEU A 482 6.83 5.31 27.55
N VAL A 483 7.49 4.29 28.12
CA VAL A 483 7.62 2.95 27.52
C VAL A 483 6.97 1.92 28.43
N SER A 484 6.04 1.14 27.88
CA SER A 484 5.38 0.01 28.55
C SER A 484 6.03 -1.31 28.14
N VAL A 485 6.45 -2.13 29.10
CA VAL A 485 7.17 -3.39 28.82
C VAL A 485 6.52 -4.57 29.55
N ALA A 486 6.04 -5.55 28.78
CA ALA A 486 5.59 -6.85 29.27
C ALA A 486 6.74 -7.88 29.28
N ASP A 487 6.46 -9.08 29.79
CA ASP A 487 7.38 -10.20 29.72
C ASP A 487 7.67 -10.61 28.26
N PRO A 488 8.84 -11.22 27.99
CA PRO A 488 9.16 -11.70 26.65
C PRO A 488 8.19 -12.80 26.21
N PRO A 489 8.04 -13.05 24.89
CA PRO A 489 7.23 -14.15 24.40
C PRO A 489 7.66 -15.51 24.98
N ALA A 490 6.74 -16.47 24.98
CA ALA A 490 6.98 -17.80 25.52
C ALA A 490 8.22 -18.47 24.89
N LYS A 491 8.97 -19.21 25.71
CA LYS A 491 10.15 -19.97 25.25
C LYS A 491 9.73 -20.97 24.18
N GLY A 492 10.36 -20.90 23.00
CA GLY A 492 10.05 -21.77 21.85
C GLY A 492 9.16 -21.13 20.78
N ALA A 493 8.58 -19.95 21.03
CA ALA A 493 7.84 -19.22 19.99
C ALA A 493 8.80 -18.72 18.89
N ARG A 494 8.44 -18.95 17.61
CA ARG A 494 9.19 -18.42 16.46
C ARG A 494 8.88 -16.94 16.28
N VAL A 495 9.65 -16.08 16.92
CA VAL A 495 9.37 -14.63 16.98
C VAL A 495 10.39 -13.84 16.18
N GLY A 496 9.94 -12.95 15.30
CA GLY A 496 10.77 -11.95 14.64
C GLY A 496 10.97 -10.70 15.49
N TYR A 497 12.04 -9.96 15.22
CA TYR A 497 12.22 -8.61 15.76
C TYR A 497 11.49 -7.60 14.89
N LEU A 498 10.83 -6.61 15.49
CA LEU A 498 10.29 -5.50 14.72
C LEU A 498 11.46 -4.71 14.11
N LYS A 499 11.42 -4.54 12.79
CA LYS A 499 12.37 -3.73 12.03
C LYS A 499 11.65 -2.72 11.17
N THR A 500 12.37 -1.68 10.77
CA THR A 500 11.89 -0.74 9.76
C THR A 500 12.87 -0.58 8.60
N GLN A 501 12.35 -0.20 7.43
CA GLN A 501 13.15 0.29 6.33
C GLN A 501 12.57 1.63 5.86
N TYR A 502 13.27 2.72 6.16
CA TYR A 502 12.93 4.05 5.66
C TYR A 502 13.67 4.31 4.35
N ARG A 503 12.96 4.83 3.35
CA ARG A 503 13.52 5.26 2.06
C ARG A 503 12.92 6.61 1.69
N ALA A 504 13.70 7.50 1.09
CA ALA A 504 13.22 8.78 0.58
C ALA A 504 14.06 9.22 -0.61
N GLY A 505 13.44 9.75 -1.65
CA GLY A 505 14.15 10.14 -2.87
C GLY A 505 13.24 10.35 -4.08
N ALA A 506 13.85 10.76 -5.20
CA ALA A 506 13.18 10.85 -6.48
C ALA A 506 12.87 9.45 -7.04
N THR A 507 11.75 9.31 -7.73
CA THR A 507 11.40 8.08 -8.46
C THR A 507 12.29 7.90 -9.69
N THR A 508 12.42 6.66 -10.16
CA THR A 508 13.24 6.32 -11.35
C THR A 508 12.31 5.83 -12.46
N PRO A 509 12.25 6.49 -13.63
CA PRO A 509 11.41 6.06 -14.74
C PRO A 509 11.59 4.57 -15.10
N GLY A 510 10.47 3.87 -15.32
CA GLY A 510 10.45 2.45 -15.65
C GLY A 510 10.85 1.49 -14.52
N ARG A 511 10.92 1.97 -13.26
CA ARG A 511 11.27 1.15 -12.08
C ARG A 511 10.38 1.48 -10.89
N ASP A 512 9.90 0.44 -10.22
CA ASP A 512 9.16 0.57 -8.96
C ASP A 512 9.91 1.34 -7.89
N TRP A 513 9.15 2.11 -7.12
CA TRP A 513 9.61 2.55 -5.81
C TRP A 513 9.60 1.37 -4.83
N ILE A 514 10.75 0.71 -4.69
CA ILE A 514 10.91 -0.36 -3.71
C ILE A 514 10.87 0.23 -2.30
N PHE A 515 9.85 -0.10 -1.50
CA PHE A 515 9.70 0.35 -0.11
C PHE A 515 10.17 -0.69 0.91
N LEU A 516 10.26 -1.97 0.53
CA LEU A 516 10.87 -3.01 1.35
C LEU A 516 11.67 -3.99 0.49
N ALA A 517 12.92 -4.24 0.88
CA ALA A 517 13.70 -5.39 0.40
C ALA A 517 14.47 -6.01 1.56
N ALA A 518 14.31 -7.33 1.75
CA ALA A 518 15.00 -8.07 2.80
C ALA A 518 15.21 -9.54 2.43
N THR A 519 16.29 -10.13 2.96
CA THR A 519 16.56 -11.58 2.94
C THR A 519 16.44 -12.12 4.37
N GLY A 520 15.98 -13.36 4.52
CA GLY A 520 15.67 -14.00 5.79
C GLY A 520 14.20 -14.43 5.84
N GLN A 521 13.63 -14.53 7.03
CA GLN A 521 12.22 -14.86 7.23
C GLN A 521 11.52 -13.74 8.00
N GLY A 522 10.23 -13.56 7.74
CA GLY A 522 9.50 -12.42 8.29
C GLY A 522 8.11 -12.25 7.72
N HIS A 523 7.53 -11.09 8.01
CA HIS A 523 6.30 -10.64 7.38
C HIS A 523 6.17 -9.12 7.43
N LEU A 524 5.71 -8.51 6.34
CA LEU A 524 5.35 -7.09 6.26
C LEU A 524 4.06 -6.84 7.07
N VAL A 525 4.05 -5.78 7.90
CA VAL A 525 2.92 -5.47 8.81
C VAL A 525 2.34 -4.07 8.67
N ALA A 526 3.12 -3.08 8.23
CA ALA A 526 2.57 -1.76 7.94
C ALA A 526 3.46 -1.00 6.96
N VAL A 527 2.86 -0.10 6.20
CA VAL A 527 3.56 0.86 5.33
C VAL A 527 2.96 2.24 5.58
N CYS A 528 3.82 3.24 5.76
CA CYS A 528 3.46 4.65 5.69
C CYS A 528 4.21 5.26 4.50
N GLN A 529 3.51 5.94 3.61
CA GLN A 529 4.08 6.56 2.43
C GLN A 529 3.69 8.02 2.35
N ASN A 530 4.67 8.85 2.08
CA ASN A 530 4.55 10.18 1.52
C ASN A 530 4.68 10.08 -0.01
N PHE A 531 3.78 10.72 -0.72
CA PHE A 531 3.84 10.90 -2.16
C PHE A 531 3.58 12.37 -2.51
N GLY A 532 3.80 12.74 -3.77
CA GLY A 532 3.54 14.09 -4.29
C GLY A 532 2.08 14.53 -4.14
N PRO A 533 1.63 15.58 -4.85
CA PRO A 533 0.20 15.87 -4.88
C PRO A 533 -0.60 14.66 -5.30
N VAL A 534 -1.79 14.53 -4.72
CA VAL A 534 -2.85 13.66 -5.25
C VAL A 534 -3.03 13.98 -6.74
N GLY A 535 -2.94 12.95 -7.57
CA GLY A 535 -2.98 13.07 -9.03
C GLY A 535 -2.35 11.84 -9.69
N GLY A 536 -1.68 12.04 -10.83
CA GLY A 536 -1.16 10.95 -11.66
C GLY A 536 -0.18 10.00 -10.98
N THR A 537 0.40 10.33 -9.82
CA THR A 537 1.24 9.40 -9.04
C THR A 537 0.46 8.23 -8.46
N LEU A 538 -0.87 8.36 -8.36
CA LEU A 538 -1.70 7.41 -7.65
C LEU A 538 -2.10 6.18 -8.48
N GLU A 539 -1.93 6.22 -9.79
CA GLU A 539 -2.19 5.06 -10.67
C GLU A 539 -1.19 3.91 -10.47
N GLY A 540 -0.16 4.06 -9.64
CA GLY A 540 0.89 3.07 -9.55
C GLY A 540 0.51 1.83 -8.76
N ASP A 541 0.56 0.66 -9.40
CA ASP A 541 0.26 -0.65 -8.81
C ASP A 541 1.32 -1.11 -7.80
N GLU A 542 0.90 -1.68 -6.66
CA GLU A 542 1.84 -2.39 -5.80
C GLU A 542 2.20 -3.77 -6.37
N ARG A 543 3.51 -4.10 -6.33
CA ARG A 543 4.02 -5.40 -6.76
C ARG A 543 4.92 -5.98 -5.67
N ILE A 544 4.51 -7.12 -5.12
CA ILE A 544 5.19 -7.75 -3.98
C ILE A 544 5.58 -9.18 -4.31
N TYR A 545 6.89 -9.43 -4.25
CA TYR A 545 7.53 -10.72 -4.52
C TYR A 545 8.04 -11.29 -3.21
N VAL A 546 7.86 -12.60 -3.03
CA VAL A 546 8.35 -13.33 -1.86
C VAL A 546 9.11 -14.58 -2.30
N ASP A 547 10.10 -14.95 -1.48
CA ASP A 547 10.84 -16.21 -1.57
C ASP A 547 11.48 -16.46 -2.94
N ASP A 548 12.05 -15.40 -3.53
CA ASP A 548 12.71 -15.40 -4.84
C ASP A 548 11.81 -15.83 -6.01
N SER A 549 10.49 -15.78 -5.84
CA SER A 549 9.54 -15.97 -6.95
C SER A 549 9.68 -14.83 -7.96
N ARG A 550 9.70 -15.17 -9.25
CA ARG A 550 9.63 -14.17 -10.34
C ARG A 550 8.20 -13.72 -10.64
N SER A 551 7.20 -14.45 -10.14
CA SER A 551 5.81 -13.99 -10.16
C SER A 551 5.45 -13.25 -8.88
N PRO A 552 4.75 -12.11 -8.97
CA PRO A 552 4.31 -11.39 -7.79
C PRO A 552 3.30 -12.23 -7.00
N ALA A 553 3.46 -12.25 -5.67
CA ALA A 553 2.45 -12.80 -4.76
C ALA A 553 1.27 -11.83 -4.61
N ILE A 554 1.55 -10.53 -4.69
CA ILE A 554 0.56 -9.45 -4.74
C ILE A 554 0.84 -8.60 -5.98
N TYR A 555 -0.18 -8.44 -6.82
CA TYR A 555 -0.26 -7.45 -7.89
C TYR A 555 -1.50 -6.58 -7.62
N GLY A 556 -1.31 -5.28 -7.43
CA GLY A 556 -2.33 -4.27 -7.12
C GLY A 556 -3.08 -3.70 -8.32
N THR A 557 -3.69 -2.53 -8.12
CA THR A 557 -4.41 -1.77 -9.17
C THR A 557 -4.28 -0.24 -9.05
N GLY A 558 -3.46 0.23 -8.09
CA GLY A 558 -3.25 1.64 -7.85
C GLY A 558 -2.73 1.91 -6.43
N THR A 559 -2.10 3.07 -6.25
CA THR A 559 -1.53 3.48 -4.97
C THR A 559 -2.61 3.83 -3.97
N GLU A 560 -3.67 4.55 -4.34
CA GLU A 560 -4.79 4.76 -3.42
C GLU A 560 -5.48 3.43 -3.09
N ASP A 561 -5.56 2.52 -4.04
CA ASP A 561 -6.17 1.20 -3.90
C ASP A 561 -5.39 0.33 -2.90
N PHE A 562 -4.04 0.37 -2.98
CA PHE A 562 -3.16 -0.26 -2.01
C PHE A 562 -3.47 0.22 -0.59
N TYR A 563 -3.70 1.53 -0.42
CA TYR A 563 -4.07 2.18 0.83
C TYR A 563 -5.58 2.17 1.13
N ASN A 564 -6.33 1.27 0.47
CA ASN A 564 -7.77 1.06 0.63
C ASN A 564 -8.65 2.28 0.30
N GLY A 565 -8.07 3.30 -0.31
CA GLY A 565 -8.77 4.43 -0.91
C GLY A 565 -9.48 4.06 -2.22
N GLY A 566 -9.79 5.08 -3.01
CA GLY A 566 -10.21 4.96 -4.40
C GLY A 566 -10.42 6.36 -4.98
N TRP A 567 -10.46 6.48 -6.31
CA TRP A 567 -10.73 7.76 -6.98
C TRP A 567 -9.85 8.91 -6.45
N TYR A 568 -8.54 8.68 -6.32
CA TYR A 568 -7.59 9.70 -5.85
C TYR A 568 -7.94 10.31 -4.47
N PHE A 569 -8.53 9.53 -3.57
CA PHE A 569 -8.99 10.03 -2.26
C PHE A 569 -9.96 11.23 -2.37
N ASP A 570 -10.95 11.15 -3.25
CA ASP A 570 -11.88 12.24 -3.57
C ASP A 570 -12.79 12.71 -2.41
N ARG A 571 -12.98 11.92 -1.34
CA ARG A 571 -13.69 12.34 -0.12
C ARG A 571 -12.78 12.99 0.94
N GLY A 572 -11.50 13.14 0.64
CA GLY A 572 -10.56 13.89 1.49
C GLY A 572 -9.84 13.03 2.52
N ARG A 573 -9.42 13.67 3.61
CA ARG A 573 -8.60 13.03 4.65
C ARG A 573 -9.45 12.12 5.52
N PHE A 574 -8.90 10.97 5.89
CA PHE A 574 -9.55 10.02 6.79
C PHE A 574 -8.50 9.17 7.51
N THR A 575 -8.87 8.59 8.65
CA THR A 575 -8.05 7.61 9.38
C THR A 575 -8.94 6.53 9.94
N LEU A 576 -8.59 5.28 9.70
CA LEU A 576 -9.25 4.07 10.22
C LEU A 576 -8.22 3.13 10.85
N ALA A 577 -8.70 2.11 11.57
CA ALA A 577 -7.87 1.13 12.25
C ALA A 577 -6.72 0.56 11.38
N THR A 578 -7.00 0.22 10.12
CA THR A 578 -6.03 -0.45 9.25
C THR A 578 -5.49 0.40 8.12
N HIS A 579 -6.00 1.60 7.88
CA HIS A 579 -5.55 2.43 6.76
C HIS A 579 -6.02 3.88 6.90
N GLY A 580 -5.43 4.80 6.15
CA GLY A 580 -5.84 6.20 6.16
C GLY A 580 -5.03 7.08 5.22
N HIS A 581 -5.55 8.28 4.99
CA HIS A 581 -4.92 9.37 4.24
C HIS A 581 -4.91 10.63 5.12
N PRO A 582 -4.01 10.72 6.12
CA PRO A 582 -4.09 11.75 7.16
C PRO A 582 -3.67 13.15 6.68
N VAL A 583 -2.79 13.24 5.68
CA VAL A 583 -2.30 14.51 5.11
C VAL A 583 -2.60 14.58 3.62
N ARG A 584 -3.23 15.67 3.20
CA ARG A 584 -3.50 16.00 1.80
C ARG A 584 -2.93 17.38 1.47
N GLY A 585 -2.14 17.47 0.39
CA GLY A 585 -1.49 18.70 -0.07
C GLY A 585 -0.37 18.39 -1.06
N ARG A 586 0.64 19.25 -1.16
CA ARG A 586 1.85 19.02 -1.98
C ARG A 586 2.57 17.72 -1.66
N ARG A 587 2.55 17.36 -0.39
CA ARG A 587 3.07 16.11 0.14
C ARG A 587 1.95 15.41 0.87
N SER A 588 1.28 14.56 0.13
CA SER A 588 0.20 13.75 0.62
C SER A 588 0.76 12.50 1.27
N SER A 589 0.04 11.92 2.21
CA SER A 589 0.48 10.71 2.88
C SER A 589 -0.65 9.70 3.02
N ALA A 590 -0.32 8.43 2.96
CA ALA A 590 -1.22 7.36 3.32
C ALA A 590 -0.51 6.30 4.16
N TYR A 591 -1.28 5.53 4.93
CA TYR A 591 -0.78 4.37 5.64
C TYR A 591 -1.69 3.18 5.45
N ARG A 592 -1.11 1.98 5.52
CA ARG A 592 -1.83 0.71 5.63
C ARG A 592 -1.14 -0.18 6.66
N VAL A 593 -1.94 -0.70 7.57
CA VAL A 593 -1.60 -1.77 8.51
C VAL A 593 -2.15 -3.08 7.91
N LEU A 594 -1.24 -4.00 7.61
CA LEU A 594 -1.55 -5.32 7.08
C LEU A 594 -1.90 -6.25 8.26
N PHE A 595 -3.10 -6.08 8.81
CA PHE A 595 -3.62 -6.93 9.87
C PHE A 595 -5.12 -7.23 9.61
N PRO A 596 -5.52 -8.51 9.56
CA PRO A 596 -4.72 -9.73 9.74
C PRO A 596 -4.02 -10.22 8.45
N ASP A 597 -4.12 -9.47 7.35
CA ASP A 597 -3.60 -9.79 6.01
C ASP A 597 -2.08 -9.54 5.84
N VAL A 598 -1.28 -9.93 6.83
CA VAL A 598 0.19 -9.83 6.76
C VAL A 598 0.74 -10.59 5.55
N ILE A 599 1.88 -10.15 5.02
CA ILE A 599 2.54 -10.83 3.89
C ILE A 599 3.81 -11.55 4.39
N PRO A 600 3.74 -12.88 4.62
CA PRO A 600 4.88 -13.65 5.09
C PRO A 600 5.87 -14.00 3.99
N PHE A 601 7.13 -14.11 4.37
CA PHE A 601 8.22 -14.60 3.56
C PHE A 601 9.14 -15.50 4.40
N THR A 602 9.69 -16.53 3.76
CA THR A 602 10.59 -17.51 4.37
C THR A 602 12.02 -17.39 3.88
N ARG A 603 12.28 -16.66 2.79
CA ARG A 603 13.61 -16.42 2.21
C ARG A 603 13.89 -14.97 1.89
N SER A 604 12.92 -14.29 1.29
CA SER A 604 13.11 -12.92 0.81
C SER A 604 11.79 -12.22 0.58
N ILE A 605 11.80 -10.90 0.65
CA ILE A 605 10.71 -10.04 0.20
C ILE A 605 11.29 -8.89 -0.62
N ARG A 606 10.62 -8.56 -1.73
CA ARG A 606 10.82 -7.34 -2.51
C ARG A 606 9.45 -6.75 -2.78
N ALA A 607 9.14 -5.64 -2.11
CA ALA A 607 7.86 -4.96 -2.21
C ALA A 607 8.08 -3.57 -2.81
N GLY A 608 7.46 -3.35 -3.97
CA GLY A 608 7.50 -2.12 -4.74
C GLY A 608 6.10 -1.58 -5.02
N ILE A 609 6.08 -0.34 -5.48
CA ILE A 609 4.89 0.32 -5.99
C ILE A 609 5.28 1.18 -7.18
N GLU A 610 4.48 1.15 -8.23
CA GLU A 610 4.71 2.00 -9.39
C GLU A 610 4.52 3.48 -9.04
N HIS A 611 5.10 4.38 -9.84
CA HIS A 611 4.86 5.82 -9.75
C HIS A 611 4.17 6.32 -11.01
N GLY A 612 2.85 6.36 -10.92
CA GLY A 612 1.96 6.56 -12.06
C GLY A 612 1.75 5.29 -12.89
N PRO A 613 1.06 5.41 -14.04
CA PRO A 613 0.50 4.27 -14.76
C PRO A 613 1.46 3.15 -15.11
N VAL A 614 2.70 3.49 -15.45
CA VAL A 614 3.73 2.52 -15.87
C VAL A 614 5.12 3.00 -15.43
N ASN A 615 5.22 3.51 -14.20
CA ASN A 615 6.44 4.15 -13.68
C ASN A 615 6.93 5.36 -14.53
N ASP A 616 6.00 6.18 -15.01
CA ASP A 616 6.25 7.31 -15.92
C ASP A 616 6.04 8.69 -15.26
N VAL A 617 5.58 8.73 -14.00
CA VAL A 617 5.34 9.99 -13.28
C VAL A 617 6.49 10.29 -12.32
N ALA A 618 7.30 11.27 -12.69
CA ALA A 618 8.35 11.79 -11.82
C ALA A 618 7.77 12.32 -10.49
N SER A 619 8.25 11.77 -9.38
CA SER A 619 7.80 12.17 -8.04
C SER A 619 8.94 12.07 -7.03
N HIS A 620 8.69 12.54 -5.80
CA HIS A 620 9.55 12.31 -4.65
C HIS A 620 8.75 11.56 -3.61
N TYR A 621 9.15 10.32 -3.33
CA TYR A 621 8.50 9.48 -2.34
C TYR A 621 9.33 9.43 -1.07
N SER A 622 8.65 9.22 0.05
CA SER A 622 9.27 8.63 1.23
C SER A 622 8.38 7.56 1.82
N THR A 623 8.96 6.43 2.22
CA THR A 623 8.23 5.28 2.74
C THR A 623 8.90 4.75 3.99
N LEU A 624 8.09 4.32 4.95
CA LEU A 624 8.52 3.51 6.08
C LEU A 624 7.76 2.19 6.08
N ALA A 625 8.45 1.10 5.80
CA ALA A 625 7.92 -0.25 5.96
C ALA A 625 8.25 -0.79 7.35
N PHE A 626 7.24 -1.29 8.06
CA PHE A 626 7.37 -2.06 9.30
C PHE A 626 7.23 -3.54 8.99
N TYR A 627 8.16 -4.35 9.48
CA TYR A 627 8.16 -5.79 9.27
C TYR A 627 8.79 -6.52 10.45
N TYR A 628 8.34 -7.74 10.73
CA TYR A 628 9.04 -8.62 11.65
C TYR A 628 10.05 -9.45 10.88
N HIS A 629 11.24 -9.64 11.45
CA HIS A 629 12.35 -10.25 10.73
C HIS A 629 13.30 -11.07 11.60
N ARG A 630 13.82 -12.13 10.97
CA ARG A 630 15.01 -12.88 11.37
C ARG A 630 15.92 -13.03 10.16
N PRO A 631 17.25 -12.85 10.32
CA PRO A 631 18.19 -12.97 9.20
C PRO A 631 18.29 -14.41 8.66
N GLU A 632 17.95 -15.42 9.46
CA GLU A 632 17.94 -16.81 9.04
C GLU A 632 16.77 -17.09 8.09
N VAL A 633 17.06 -17.70 6.93
CA VAL A 633 16.01 -18.20 6.03
C VAL A 633 15.33 -19.43 6.62
N ALA A 634 14.00 -19.51 6.49
CA ALA A 634 13.17 -20.64 6.87
C ALA A 634 12.93 -21.64 5.73
N SER A 635 13.34 -21.32 4.50
CA SER A 635 13.29 -22.24 3.36
C SER A 635 14.59 -22.24 2.57
N GLU A 636 14.91 -23.37 1.93
CA GLU A 636 16.07 -23.52 1.05
C GLU A 636 15.69 -24.35 -0.18
N VAL A 637 16.17 -23.93 -1.36
CA VAL A 637 16.06 -24.75 -2.57
C VAL A 637 16.90 -26.01 -2.37
N SER A 638 16.22 -27.14 -2.29
CA SER A 638 16.82 -28.44 -2.02
C SER A 638 17.07 -29.28 -3.26
N ASP A 639 16.28 -29.07 -4.32
CA ASP A 639 16.46 -29.72 -5.62
C ASP A 639 15.78 -28.92 -6.73
N ILE A 640 16.25 -29.12 -7.97
CA ILE A 640 15.73 -28.46 -9.17
C ILE A 640 15.64 -29.49 -10.30
N LEU A 641 14.44 -29.65 -10.85
CA LEU A 641 14.21 -30.39 -12.08
C LEU A 641 13.95 -29.40 -13.22
N GLU A 642 14.89 -29.33 -14.16
CA GLU A 642 14.74 -28.68 -15.45
C GLU A 642 14.12 -29.67 -16.44
N VAL A 643 12.91 -29.40 -16.91
CA VAL A 643 12.16 -30.25 -17.84
C VAL A 643 12.62 -29.95 -19.27
N GLY A 644 12.75 -30.96 -20.13
CA GLY A 644 13.35 -30.79 -21.46
C GLY A 644 14.89 -30.86 -21.48
N ASP A 645 15.58 -30.73 -20.34
CA ASP A 645 16.99 -31.09 -20.22
C ASP A 645 17.15 -32.59 -19.94
N ALA A 646 17.81 -33.31 -20.85
CA ALA A 646 17.87 -34.77 -20.78
C ALA A 646 18.65 -35.30 -19.55
N ALA A 647 19.67 -34.58 -19.09
CA ALA A 647 20.47 -35.00 -17.94
C ALA A 647 19.68 -34.82 -16.64
N SER A 648 18.99 -33.69 -16.50
CA SER A 648 18.07 -33.38 -15.42
C SER A 648 16.88 -34.34 -15.40
N GLU A 649 16.19 -34.57 -16.53
CA GLU A 649 15.09 -35.53 -16.62
C GLU A 649 15.54 -36.94 -16.19
N GLN A 650 16.72 -37.39 -16.61
CA GLN A 650 17.28 -38.67 -16.20
C GLN A 650 17.64 -38.71 -14.71
N ALA A 651 18.23 -37.65 -14.16
CA ALA A 651 18.63 -37.57 -12.75
C ALA A 651 17.45 -37.61 -11.77
N HIS A 652 16.26 -37.20 -12.24
CA HIS A 652 15.03 -37.12 -11.44
C HIS A 652 14.00 -38.19 -11.79
N ASP A 653 14.35 -39.19 -12.61
CA ASP A 653 13.42 -40.22 -13.10
C ASP A 653 12.13 -39.63 -13.73
N TYR A 654 12.26 -38.51 -14.45
CA TYR A 654 11.12 -37.79 -15.01
C TYR A 654 10.43 -38.61 -16.11
N ARG A 655 9.09 -38.68 -16.05
CA ARG A 655 8.24 -39.36 -17.03
C ARG A 655 6.94 -38.58 -17.19
N ALA A 656 6.49 -38.40 -18.42
CA ALA A 656 5.18 -37.82 -18.73
C ALA A 656 4.46 -38.65 -19.81
N THR A 657 3.20 -39.03 -19.58
CA THR A 657 2.36 -39.65 -20.62
C THR A 657 1.59 -38.58 -21.39
N ASP A 658 1.12 -38.91 -22.61
CA ASP A 658 0.31 -38.00 -23.43
C ASP A 658 0.90 -36.58 -23.51
N SER A 659 2.22 -36.52 -23.72
CA SER A 659 3.02 -35.31 -23.61
C SER A 659 3.73 -34.96 -24.92
N GLU A 660 3.89 -33.66 -25.15
CA GLU A 660 4.69 -33.10 -26.24
C GLU A 660 5.77 -32.17 -25.70
N ASN A 661 6.90 -32.08 -26.40
CA ASN A 661 7.93 -31.08 -26.13
C ASN A 661 7.44 -29.71 -26.53
N VAL A 662 7.65 -28.72 -25.66
CA VAL A 662 7.35 -27.31 -25.96
C VAL A 662 8.58 -26.47 -25.64
N ALA A 663 8.89 -25.54 -26.53
CA ALA A 663 9.82 -24.45 -26.27
C ALA A 663 9.02 -23.15 -26.27
N LEU A 664 9.26 -22.28 -25.29
CA LEU A 664 8.55 -21.01 -25.16
C LEU A 664 9.56 -19.91 -24.88
N THR A 665 9.40 -18.79 -25.57
CA THR A 665 9.99 -17.51 -25.18
C THR A 665 8.86 -16.58 -24.80
N ALA A 666 8.84 -16.12 -23.56
CA ALA A 666 7.82 -15.24 -23.02
C ALA A 666 8.37 -14.40 -21.86
N ARG A 667 7.49 -13.62 -21.23
CA ARG A 667 7.83 -12.71 -20.11
C ARG A 667 6.99 -13.03 -18.88
N TYR A 668 7.49 -12.61 -17.72
CA TYR A 668 6.76 -12.70 -16.46
C TYR A 668 5.82 -11.51 -16.29
N GLU A 669 4.84 -11.66 -15.40
CA GLU A 669 4.04 -10.53 -14.91
C GLU A 669 4.87 -9.69 -13.93
N GLY A 670 4.67 -8.38 -13.93
CA GLY A 670 5.31 -7.44 -12.99
C GLY A 670 6.63 -6.85 -13.53
N ASP A 671 7.67 -6.76 -12.70
CA ASP A 671 8.89 -5.99 -13.01
C ASP A 671 9.78 -6.59 -14.11
N ASP A 672 9.52 -7.85 -14.47
CA ASP A 672 10.24 -8.60 -15.50
C ASP A 672 9.38 -8.71 -16.79
N ASP A 673 8.41 -7.81 -16.98
CA ASP A 673 7.51 -7.77 -18.14
C ASP A 673 8.12 -7.23 -19.43
N ASP A 674 9.38 -6.79 -19.36
CA ASP A 674 10.23 -6.41 -20.48
C ASP A 674 11.35 -7.42 -20.78
N VAL A 675 11.49 -8.47 -19.95
CA VAL A 675 12.56 -9.48 -20.07
C VAL A 675 12.04 -10.77 -20.73
N ASP A 676 12.48 -11.01 -21.96
CA ASP A 676 12.24 -12.29 -22.63
C ASP A 676 13.06 -13.43 -21.98
N VAL A 677 12.36 -14.47 -21.57
CA VAL A 677 12.92 -15.68 -20.98
C VAL A 677 12.58 -16.85 -21.90
N HIS A 678 13.61 -17.55 -22.35
CA HIS A 678 13.48 -18.77 -23.13
C HIS A 678 13.58 -20.00 -22.22
N ASP A 679 12.69 -20.97 -22.40
CA ASP A 679 12.71 -22.24 -21.67
C ASP A 679 12.10 -23.37 -22.51
N THR A 680 12.43 -24.61 -22.15
CA THR A 680 11.86 -25.83 -22.72
C THR A 680 11.14 -26.65 -21.65
N GLY A 681 10.15 -27.43 -22.05
CA GLY A 681 9.34 -28.19 -21.09
C GLY A 681 8.40 -29.18 -21.77
N ARG A 682 7.40 -29.66 -21.02
CA ARG A 682 6.31 -30.46 -21.59
C ARG A 682 4.99 -29.72 -21.55
N ARG A 683 4.15 -30.09 -22.51
CA ARG A 683 2.70 -29.90 -22.46
C ARG A 683 2.05 -31.26 -22.47
N THR A 684 1.15 -31.52 -21.52
CA THR A 684 0.56 -32.85 -21.35
C THR A 684 -0.87 -32.77 -20.84
N THR A 685 -1.65 -33.80 -21.17
CA THR A 685 -2.94 -34.10 -20.53
C THR A 685 -2.88 -35.39 -19.69
N GLY A 686 -1.73 -36.08 -19.70
CA GLY A 686 -1.46 -37.32 -19.01
C GLY A 686 -0.71 -37.11 -17.70
N ALA A 687 -0.37 -38.22 -17.03
CA ALA A 687 0.30 -38.16 -15.73
C ALA A 687 1.79 -37.83 -15.88
N ILE A 688 2.31 -37.03 -14.94
CA ILE A 688 3.72 -36.71 -14.79
C ILE A 688 4.25 -37.37 -13.51
N GLU A 689 5.43 -37.97 -13.56
CA GLU A 689 6.13 -38.52 -12.41
C GLU A 689 7.59 -38.09 -12.39
N PHE A 690 8.12 -37.78 -11.21
CA PHE A 690 9.54 -37.49 -10.99
C PHE A 690 9.90 -37.61 -9.51
N THR A 691 11.19 -37.58 -9.20
CA THR A 691 11.71 -37.66 -7.83
C THR A 691 12.54 -36.42 -7.53
N LEU A 692 12.26 -35.73 -6.41
CA LEU A 692 13.06 -34.62 -5.91
C LEU A 692 13.65 -34.94 -4.54
N ARG A 693 14.83 -34.38 -4.23
CA ARG A 693 15.58 -34.57 -2.99
C ARG A 693 15.31 -33.45 -2.00
N LEU A 694 15.34 -33.80 -0.71
CA LEU A 694 15.20 -32.83 0.38
C LEU A 694 15.95 -33.31 1.63
N PRO A 695 16.32 -32.40 2.54
CA PRO A 695 16.83 -32.78 3.85
C PRO A 695 15.79 -33.59 4.65
N PRO A 696 16.16 -34.73 5.27
CA PRO A 696 15.23 -35.53 6.08
C PRO A 696 14.62 -34.78 7.26
N ARG A 697 15.36 -33.81 7.81
CA ARG A 697 14.89 -32.93 8.88
C ARG A 697 14.26 -31.69 8.25
N ASN A 698 12.94 -31.66 8.18
CA ASN A 698 12.18 -30.56 7.58
C ASN A 698 10.80 -30.40 8.26
N ALA A 699 10.22 -29.22 8.08
CA ALA A 699 8.89 -28.84 8.57
C ALA A 699 7.83 -28.85 7.45
N GLY A 700 8.09 -29.53 6.33
CA GLY A 700 7.32 -29.39 5.10
C GLY A 700 8.21 -28.98 3.92
N ALA A 701 7.59 -28.77 2.76
CA ALA A 701 8.24 -28.22 1.60
C ALA A 701 7.27 -27.42 0.73
N VAL A 702 7.80 -26.59 -0.16
CA VAL A 702 7.04 -25.90 -1.21
C VAL A 702 7.53 -26.42 -2.55
N LEU A 703 6.60 -26.97 -3.33
CA LEU A 703 6.86 -27.34 -4.72
C LEU A 703 6.47 -26.16 -5.60
N ARG A 704 7.44 -25.55 -6.27
CA ARG A 704 7.22 -24.45 -7.21
C ARG A 704 7.36 -24.97 -8.64
N ARG A 705 6.53 -24.47 -9.55
CA ARG A 705 6.55 -24.81 -10.98
C ARG A 705 6.48 -23.55 -11.83
N ARG A 706 7.35 -23.47 -12.84
CA ARG A 706 7.18 -22.55 -13.98
C ARG A 706 6.22 -23.16 -15.00
N LEU A 707 5.19 -22.41 -15.39
CA LEU A 707 4.16 -22.82 -16.34
C LEU A 707 3.92 -21.76 -17.42
N ASP A 708 3.30 -22.18 -18.54
CA ASP A 708 2.72 -21.29 -19.54
C ASP A 708 1.31 -20.86 -19.13
N PHE A 709 1.21 -19.66 -18.58
CA PHE A 709 -0.02 -19.07 -18.05
C PHE A 709 -0.98 -18.57 -19.13
N ALA A 710 -0.66 -18.68 -20.44
CA ALA A 710 -1.67 -18.51 -21.48
C ALA A 710 -2.76 -19.60 -21.42
N ILE A 711 -2.41 -20.78 -20.89
CA ILE A 711 -3.33 -21.90 -20.72
C ILE A 711 -4.10 -21.70 -19.42
N PRO A 712 -5.44 -21.54 -19.48
CA PRO A 712 -6.23 -21.19 -18.31
C PRO A 712 -6.41 -22.34 -17.34
N ASN A 713 -6.52 -21.99 -16.05
CA ASN A 713 -7.07 -22.85 -15.00
C ASN A 713 -6.36 -24.21 -14.88
N GLN A 714 -5.04 -24.25 -15.01
CA GLN A 714 -4.28 -25.51 -14.92
C GLN A 714 -4.45 -26.16 -13.56
N GLN A 715 -4.78 -27.46 -13.56
CA GLN A 715 -5.11 -28.22 -12.36
C GLN A 715 -4.59 -29.64 -12.42
N ALA A 716 -3.97 -30.12 -11.34
CA ALA A 716 -3.54 -31.52 -11.21
C ALA A 716 -3.73 -32.05 -9.77
N ARG A 717 -4.10 -33.33 -9.65
CA ARG A 717 -4.04 -34.05 -8.37
C ARG A 717 -2.58 -34.37 -8.05
N VAL A 718 -2.16 -34.10 -6.82
CA VAL A 718 -0.78 -34.29 -6.36
C VAL A 718 -0.70 -35.51 -5.46
N PHE A 719 0.22 -36.40 -5.78
CA PHE A 719 0.56 -37.57 -4.97
C PHE A 719 2.03 -37.53 -4.57
N VAL A 720 2.32 -37.90 -3.32
CA VAL A 720 3.68 -38.07 -2.79
C VAL A 720 3.82 -39.51 -2.31
N ASP A 721 4.76 -40.25 -2.88
CA ASP A 721 4.96 -41.69 -2.60
C ASP A 721 3.65 -42.49 -2.71
N GLY A 722 2.83 -42.16 -3.71
CA GLY A 722 1.53 -42.79 -3.98
C GLY A 722 0.38 -42.34 -3.08
N ARG A 723 0.61 -41.45 -2.10
CA ARG A 723 -0.43 -40.91 -1.22
C ARG A 723 -0.98 -39.60 -1.77
N PRO A 724 -2.31 -39.43 -1.88
CA PRO A 724 -2.89 -38.16 -2.31
C PRO A 724 -2.64 -37.07 -1.26
N VAL A 725 -2.16 -35.91 -1.70
CA VAL A 725 -1.84 -34.76 -0.84
C VAL A 725 -2.83 -33.61 -1.03
N GLY A 726 -3.35 -33.45 -2.25
CA GLY A 726 -4.33 -32.43 -2.58
C GLY A 726 -4.39 -32.16 -4.08
N THR A 727 -4.98 -31.04 -4.44
CA THR A 727 -5.10 -30.58 -5.82
C THR A 727 -4.31 -29.29 -5.98
N TRP A 728 -3.35 -29.29 -6.90
CA TRP A 728 -2.65 -28.09 -7.31
C TRP A 728 -3.47 -27.38 -8.37
N TYR A 729 -3.90 -26.16 -8.10
CA TYR A 729 -4.69 -25.35 -8.99
C TYR A 729 -4.10 -23.95 -9.15
N THR A 730 -4.04 -23.46 -10.39
CA THR A 730 -3.64 -22.10 -10.73
C THR A 730 -4.77 -21.47 -11.55
N ALA A 731 -5.51 -20.57 -10.93
CA ALA A 731 -6.68 -19.95 -11.54
C ALA A 731 -6.33 -18.86 -12.55
N GLY A 732 -7.16 -18.71 -13.59
CA GLY A 732 -7.01 -17.67 -14.60
C GLY A 732 -6.03 -18.02 -15.71
N SER A 733 -5.72 -17.01 -16.54
CA SER A 733 -4.69 -17.04 -17.56
C SER A 733 -4.22 -15.62 -17.87
N ASN A 734 -3.04 -15.51 -18.50
CA ASN A 734 -2.55 -14.30 -19.14
C ASN A 734 -1.90 -14.65 -20.50
N PRO A 735 -2.50 -14.25 -21.64
CA PRO A 735 -1.93 -14.52 -22.94
C PRO A 735 -0.79 -13.56 -23.35
N HIS A 736 -0.57 -12.47 -22.60
CA HIS A 736 0.44 -11.44 -22.88
C HIS A 736 1.76 -11.73 -22.16
N GLN A 737 1.69 -11.89 -20.84
CA GLN A 737 2.82 -12.21 -19.97
C GLN A 737 2.65 -13.65 -19.47
N ARG A 738 3.23 -14.59 -20.23
CA ARG A 738 2.87 -16.01 -20.14
C ARG A 738 3.67 -16.79 -19.11
N TRP A 739 4.81 -16.29 -18.62
CA TRP A 739 5.53 -17.01 -17.57
C TRP A 739 4.90 -16.77 -16.21
N ARG A 740 4.61 -17.87 -15.51
CA ARG A 740 4.17 -17.81 -14.12
C ARG A 740 4.85 -18.89 -13.29
N GLU A 741 5.24 -18.51 -12.08
CA GLU A 741 5.62 -19.42 -11.01
C GLU A 741 4.41 -19.65 -10.09
N ALA A 742 3.94 -20.89 -10.03
CA ALA A 742 2.92 -21.33 -9.10
C ALA A 742 3.55 -22.17 -7.99
N GLU A 743 2.94 -22.18 -6.81
CA GLU A 743 3.44 -22.93 -5.66
C GLU A 743 2.36 -23.89 -5.11
N PHE A 744 2.82 -25.01 -4.56
CA PHE A 744 2.01 -25.98 -3.84
C PHE A 744 2.68 -26.37 -2.52
N LEU A 745 1.93 -26.26 -1.42
CA LEU A 745 2.44 -26.54 -0.06
C LEU A 745 2.35 -28.03 0.27
N LEU A 746 3.50 -28.66 0.53
CA LEU A 746 3.61 -30.04 0.97
C LEU A 746 3.72 -30.09 2.50
N PRO A 747 2.77 -30.75 3.21
CA PRO A 747 2.80 -30.80 4.66
C PRO A 747 3.96 -31.66 5.19
N ALA A 748 4.38 -31.39 6.42
CA ALA A 748 5.41 -32.17 7.12
C ALA A 748 5.06 -33.67 7.19
N SER A 749 3.78 -34.02 7.20
CA SER A 749 3.29 -35.41 7.29
C SER A 749 3.69 -36.29 6.09
N VAL A 750 4.05 -35.71 4.94
CA VAL A 750 4.51 -36.45 3.75
C VAL A 750 5.99 -36.22 3.44
N THR A 751 6.65 -35.28 4.10
CA THR A 751 8.03 -34.86 3.81
C THR A 751 9.02 -35.17 4.94
N ARG A 752 8.59 -35.14 6.20
CA ARG A 752 9.47 -35.36 7.36
C ARG A 752 10.05 -36.78 7.36
N GLY A 753 11.36 -36.88 7.62
CA GLY A 753 12.11 -38.13 7.63
C GLY A 753 12.42 -38.70 6.24
N ARG A 754 12.03 -38.02 5.15
CA ARG A 754 12.29 -38.43 3.76
C ARG A 754 13.50 -37.68 3.20
N SER A 755 14.38 -38.40 2.51
CA SER A 755 15.49 -37.81 1.75
C SER A 755 15.16 -37.60 0.26
N ARG A 756 14.04 -38.17 -0.19
CA ARG A 756 13.51 -38.10 -1.55
C ARG A 756 12.00 -38.19 -1.52
N LEU A 757 11.33 -37.51 -2.45
CA LEU A 757 9.88 -37.56 -2.66
C LEU A 757 9.62 -38.03 -4.08
N ARG A 758 8.88 -39.14 -4.27
CA ARG A 758 8.35 -39.48 -5.59
C ARG A 758 7.04 -38.73 -5.78
N LEU A 759 7.05 -37.75 -6.67
CA LEU A 759 5.91 -36.92 -7.03
C LEU A 759 5.20 -37.53 -8.24
N ARG A 760 3.88 -37.60 -8.17
CA ARG A 760 3.01 -37.89 -9.32
C ARG A 760 1.94 -36.81 -9.42
N LEU A 761 1.85 -36.17 -10.58
CA LEU A 761 0.88 -35.13 -10.90
C LEU A 761 -0.06 -35.68 -11.96
N GLU A 762 -1.36 -35.61 -11.71
CA GLU A 762 -2.39 -36.08 -12.64
C GLU A 762 -3.31 -34.92 -13.02
N PRO A 763 -3.18 -34.36 -14.24
CA PRO A 763 -4.09 -33.33 -14.74
C PRO A 763 -5.56 -33.77 -14.62
N VAL A 764 -6.42 -32.85 -14.16
CA VAL A 764 -7.84 -33.15 -13.87
C VAL A 764 -8.67 -33.00 -15.14
N ASP A 765 -9.58 -33.94 -15.41
CA ASP A 765 -10.55 -33.88 -16.52
C ASP A 765 -9.96 -33.59 -17.91
N GLY A 766 -8.74 -34.09 -18.17
CA GLY A 766 -8.03 -33.83 -19.42
C GLY A 766 -7.54 -32.39 -19.58
N ALA A 767 -7.49 -31.61 -18.48
CA ALA A 767 -6.91 -30.29 -18.47
C ALA A 767 -5.47 -30.33 -18.96
N VAL A 768 -5.10 -29.31 -19.73
CA VAL A 768 -3.73 -29.15 -20.20
C VAL A 768 -2.86 -28.69 -19.04
N TRP A 769 -1.75 -29.39 -18.85
CA TRP A 769 -0.70 -29.05 -17.88
C TRP A 769 0.59 -28.73 -18.61
N THR A 770 1.30 -27.70 -18.14
CA THR A 770 2.62 -27.34 -18.65
C THR A 770 3.63 -27.27 -17.53
N ASP A 771 4.82 -27.80 -17.76
CA ASP A 771 5.91 -27.82 -16.80
C ASP A 771 7.25 -27.61 -17.50
N PHE A 772 7.97 -26.58 -17.06
CA PHE A 772 9.27 -26.18 -17.60
C PHE A 772 10.38 -26.36 -16.57
N THR A 773 10.12 -25.94 -15.33
CA THR A 773 11.05 -26.16 -14.22
C THR A 773 10.28 -26.37 -12.93
N TYR A 774 10.77 -27.29 -12.11
CA TYR A 774 10.32 -27.49 -10.74
C TYR A 774 11.44 -27.16 -9.76
N TRP A 775 11.10 -26.41 -8.70
CA TRP A 775 11.96 -26.21 -7.54
C TRP A 775 11.30 -26.83 -6.31
N LEU A 776 12.06 -27.58 -5.53
CA LEU A 776 11.62 -28.03 -4.20
C LEU A 776 12.31 -27.20 -3.12
N LEU A 777 11.53 -26.35 -2.45
CA LEU A 777 12.00 -25.56 -1.33
C LEU A 777 11.69 -26.29 -0.02
N ALA A 778 12.70 -26.82 0.66
CA ALA A 778 12.53 -27.48 1.95
C ALA A 778 12.34 -26.45 3.06
N LEU A 779 11.30 -26.60 3.88
CA LEU A 779 11.07 -25.75 5.05
C LEU A 779 11.88 -26.26 6.23
N LYS A 780 12.63 -25.38 6.88
CA LYS A 780 13.45 -25.71 8.06
C LYS A 780 12.57 -25.92 9.28
N GLU A 781 12.99 -26.87 10.12
CA GLU A 781 12.43 -26.95 11.47
C GLU A 781 12.82 -25.72 12.29
N PRO A 782 11.99 -25.31 13.26
CA PRO A 782 12.39 -24.32 14.25
C PRO A 782 13.70 -24.75 14.93
N ALA A 783 14.62 -23.79 15.09
CA ALA A 783 15.90 -23.99 15.76
C ALA A 783 15.74 -24.26 17.26
#